data_AF-A0A3L8B7S4-F1
#
_entry.id   AF-A0A3L8B7S4-F1
#
_cell.length_a   1.000
_cell.length_b   1.000
_cell.length_c   1.000
_cell.angle_alpha   90.00
_cell.angle_beta   90.00
_cell.angle_gamma   90.00
#
_symmetry.space_group_name_H-M   'P 1'
#
loop_
_entity.id
_entity.type
_entity.pdbx_description
1 polymer ?
#
loop_
_entity_poly.entity_id
_entity_poly.type
_entity_poly.pdbx_seq_one_letter_code
_entity_poly.pdbx_strand_id
1 'polypeptide(L)'
;MFKNLFKPKWQSAKPHVRIQALQTLNVSDENEFHIIELMAKGDVENEVRLAAMKRIPQREKLLTLIKQEKDSSVRFAAIEHLISVLSENANGVDPVIRDMVGELDSHALAAIVEQTQNVDLGCLALAKISDETLLENYAVKLPLAQLRQAAAGRLQAEDVLERVLKASKGKDKSVWRICKDKLNGLRAEQQQEASMEQQIGELCQSLETLSRLPYDNLYGPKLEHLQKQWQRMQHHADNEATQRFNRAYALCKATIDDIHNEQDRLAEETKRQREALQERMAACEQLEEAVRQLSSIAVLQPGDIPALQALLNTQKTRWEEAATVVEPAADERKRFARIHGLLQRALDAVRLLGERDEAIREAATAVLELQEATMATLQQKQKRLARALGDLKWPEELAWPEALKLHQQALDHFARLQTKAGAMEEDAINNIKSLLADLASEIEQGHLKPANRLLKEANQLVRHLPVKVASGYQKKLRELTVQINELRDWQGFVATPKKEELIGEMEALVDSELDPQALSNKIRRLQEEWRGLGEADKGRNKELWERFSAAADKAYEPCRGYFEKLSAVRQANLDKRHNVCEQLAAYLQQYDWDNADWKAVNEVYETAKNEWRLYTPVERKEGKKVQDRFNGLLDQLRDRLHGEFERNKAKREQLIAAVEALLEVENLADAIEQAKSLQRDWRNVGLVARRDDARLWKRFRAACDKVFERRDQQREVVQKEREQNQVHGEHLCEQIEQLAEGDLLDIKGARQEFRQLKQRFQDLGPMPREQLEAIKSRFQSVCELFQQAVDRAAAAQREQGFKELWRRAGICDELEETLVSASQGEMFGAAPDSEWNSEQALPDEAEPVIQARYERVLAAMQDGALPAAEELADNGAKLHELCLKLEIAAGVDSPAEDQQQRMALQVNRLNDGLTHRGEAQSGRELIEQMQIEWAGIGPVTSEARERFGARFRAVLRQIQA
;
A
#
# COMPACT_ATOMS: atom_id res chain seq x y z
N MET A 1 -83.39 -11.83 -86.41
CA MET A 1 -83.41 -13.20 -85.85
C MET A 1 -82.26 -14.06 -86.41
N PHE A 2 -81.00 -13.56 -86.46
CA PHE A 2 -79.83 -14.33 -86.94
C PHE A 2 -78.48 -13.93 -86.28
N LYS A 3 -78.47 -13.25 -85.12
CA LYS A 3 -77.21 -12.92 -84.40
C LYS A 3 -76.71 -14.03 -83.46
N ASN A 4 -77.44 -15.13 -83.30
CA ASN A 4 -77.10 -16.24 -82.39
C ASN A 4 -76.90 -17.61 -83.09
N LEU A 5 -76.74 -17.68 -84.42
CA LEU A 5 -76.66 -18.96 -85.14
C LEU A 5 -75.25 -19.50 -85.38
N PHE A 6 -74.20 -18.71 -85.11
CA PHE A 6 -72.83 -19.20 -85.11
C PHE A 6 -72.13 -18.72 -83.84
N LYS A 7 -71.83 -19.66 -82.93
CA LYS A 7 -70.91 -19.37 -81.83
C LYS A 7 -69.59 -18.91 -82.44
N PRO A 8 -69.00 -17.80 -81.98
CA PRO A 8 -67.73 -17.32 -82.53
C PRO A 8 -66.66 -18.41 -82.41
N LYS A 9 -65.72 -18.45 -83.36
CA LYS A 9 -64.76 -19.58 -83.51
C LYS A 9 -63.98 -19.90 -82.23
N TRP A 10 -63.74 -18.90 -81.39
CA TRP A 10 -63.09 -19.04 -80.08
C TRP A 10 -63.93 -19.78 -79.03
N GLN A 11 -65.25 -19.92 -79.21
CA GLN A 11 -66.16 -20.73 -78.37
C GLN A 11 -66.47 -22.11 -78.97
N SER A 12 -65.77 -22.52 -80.03
CA SER A 12 -65.97 -23.82 -80.67
C SER A 12 -65.73 -24.97 -79.70
N ALA A 13 -66.46 -26.09 -79.83
CA ALA A 13 -66.20 -27.31 -79.05
C ALA A 13 -64.86 -27.98 -79.43
N LYS A 14 -64.34 -27.70 -80.64
CA LYS A 14 -63.10 -28.31 -81.15
C LYS A 14 -61.87 -27.47 -80.78
N PRO A 15 -60.85 -28.03 -80.09
CA PRO A 15 -59.69 -27.28 -79.61
C PRO A 15 -58.87 -26.61 -80.73
N HIS A 16 -58.59 -27.32 -81.83
CA HIS A 16 -57.84 -26.78 -82.98
C HIS A 16 -58.53 -25.57 -83.63
N VAL A 17 -59.87 -25.50 -83.61
CA VAL A 17 -60.63 -24.34 -84.13
C VAL A 17 -60.46 -23.13 -83.21
N ARG A 18 -60.38 -23.35 -81.90
CA ARG A 18 -60.11 -22.30 -80.90
C ARG A 18 -58.67 -21.77 -81.04
N ILE A 19 -57.69 -22.66 -81.24
CA ILE A 19 -56.29 -22.27 -81.53
C ILE A 19 -56.18 -21.45 -82.82
N GLN A 20 -56.86 -21.87 -83.89
CA GLN A 20 -56.88 -21.13 -85.15
C GLN A 20 -57.56 -19.76 -84.98
N ALA A 21 -58.59 -19.65 -84.13
CA ALA A 21 -59.22 -18.37 -83.81
C ALA A 21 -58.25 -17.42 -83.10
N LEU A 22 -57.44 -17.91 -82.15
CA LEU A 22 -56.43 -17.12 -81.45
C LEU A 22 -55.39 -16.47 -82.39
N GLN A 23 -55.09 -17.11 -83.53
CA GLN A 23 -54.18 -16.55 -84.54
C GLN A 23 -54.79 -15.35 -85.29
N THR A 24 -56.12 -15.27 -85.35
CA THR A 24 -56.84 -14.21 -86.07
C THR A 24 -57.28 -13.03 -85.21
N LEU A 25 -57.25 -13.17 -83.88
CA LEU A 25 -57.61 -12.11 -82.93
C LEU A 25 -56.51 -11.06 -82.83
N ASN A 26 -56.85 -9.78 -82.92
CA ASN A 26 -55.93 -8.66 -82.83
C ASN A 26 -55.62 -8.31 -81.36
N VAL A 27 -54.33 -8.32 -81.03
CA VAL A 27 -53.82 -8.04 -79.68
C VAL A 27 -53.92 -6.54 -79.32
N SER A 28 -54.04 -5.66 -80.32
CA SER A 28 -54.20 -4.21 -80.12
C SER A 28 -55.65 -3.74 -79.94
N ASP A 29 -56.64 -4.62 -80.14
CA ASP A 29 -58.06 -4.33 -79.88
C ASP A 29 -58.41 -4.80 -78.46
N GLU A 30 -58.96 -3.92 -77.62
CA GLU A 30 -59.24 -4.24 -76.20
C GLU A 30 -60.23 -5.40 -76.01
N ASN A 31 -61.24 -5.52 -76.89
CA ASN A 31 -62.24 -6.58 -76.78
C ASN A 31 -61.68 -7.91 -77.26
N GLU A 32 -60.93 -7.92 -78.36
CA GLU A 32 -60.30 -9.13 -78.87
C GLU A 32 -59.15 -9.61 -77.98
N PHE A 33 -58.39 -8.68 -77.40
CA PHE A 33 -57.37 -8.99 -76.41
C PHE A 33 -57.97 -9.59 -75.13
N HIS A 34 -59.10 -9.06 -74.65
CA HIS A 34 -59.81 -9.63 -73.51
C HIS A 34 -60.27 -11.08 -73.78
N ILE A 35 -60.63 -11.42 -75.03
CA ILE A 35 -60.94 -12.80 -75.42
C ILE A 35 -59.70 -13.69 -75.31
N ILE A 36 -58.53 -13.21 -75.74
CA ILE A 36 -57.25 -13.94 -75.58
C ILE A 36 -56.96 -14.17 -74.09
N GLU A 37 -57.15 -13.17 -73.23
CA GLU A 37 -56.97 -13.30 -71.78
C GLU A 37 -57.92 -14.33 -71.15
N LEU A 38 -59.20 -14.31 -71.54
CA LEU A 38 -60.20 -15.28 -71.07
C LEU A 38 -59.82 -16.71 -71.46
N MET A 39 -59.36 -16.92 -72.70
CA MET A 39 -58.93 -18.23 -73.18
C MET A 39 -57.65 -18.69 -72.49
N ALA A 40 -56.70 -17.80 -72.26
CA ALA A 40 -55.48 -18.10 -71.52
C ALA A 40 -55.79 -18.50 -70.06
N LYS A 41 -56.75 -17.82 -69.41
CA LYS A 41 -57.08 -18.04 -68.00
C LYS A 41 -57.92 -19.30 -67.72
N GLY A 42 -58.79 -19.68 -68.64
CA GLY A 42 -59.90 -20.59 -68.30
C GLY A 42 -60.37 -21.58 -69.36
N ASP A 43 -59.67 -21.71 -70.51
CA ASP A 43 -60.03 -22.76 -71.48
C ASP A 43 -59.81 -24.16 -70.89
N VAL A 44 -60.73 -25.09 -71.18
CA VAL A 44 -60.66 -26.46 -70.64
C VAL A 44 -59.45 -27.22 -71.20
N GLU A 45 -58.98 -26.87 -72.39
CA GLU A 45 -57.94 -27.59 -73.11
C GLU A 45 -56.57 -26.91 -72.94
N ASN A 46 -55.59 -27.69 -72.50
CA ASN A 46 -54.23 -27.23 -72.20
C ASN A 46 -53.55 -26.54 -73.40
N GLU A 47 -53.67 -27.12 -74.61
CA GLU A 47 -53.06 -26.57 -75.82
C GLU A 47 -53.66 -25.21 -76.23
N VAL A 48 -54.94 -24.98 -75.92
CA VAL A 48 -55.63 -23.72 -76.21
C VAL A 48 -55.19 -22.63 -75.23
N ARG A 49 -55.09 -22.95 -73.94
CA ARG A 49 -54.56 -22.02 -72.92
C ARG A 49 -53.13 -21.60 -73.25
N LEU A 50 -52.26 -22.55 -73.61
CA LEU A 50 -50.89 -22.28 -74.02
C LEU A 50 -50.81 -21.41 -75.28
N ALA A 51 -51.61 -21.72 -76.31
CA ALA A 51 -51.65 -20.94 -77.55
C ALA A 51 -52.15 -19.50 -77.29
N ALA A 52 -53.06 -19.31 -76.34
CA ALA A 52 -53.55 -17.99 -75.94
C ALA A 52 -52.48 -17.22 -75.15
N MET A 53 -51.80 -17.86 -74.19
CA MET A 53 -50.69 -17.27 -73.44
C MET A 53 -49.55 -16.81 -74.37
N LYS A 54 -49.23 -17.59 -75.42
CA LYS A 54 -48.23 -17.24 -76.44
C LYS A 54 -48.58 -16.00 -77.29
N ARG A 55 -49.83 -15.52 -77.20
CA ARG A 55 -50.30 -14.32 -77.91
C ARG A 55 -50.30 -13.06 -77.02
N ILE A 56 -49.95 -13.17 -75.73
CA ILE A 56 -49.99 -12.07 -74.77
C ILE A 56 -48.60 -11.40 -74.69
N PRO A 57 -48.44 -10.17 -75.22
CA PRO A 57 -47.15 -9.46 -75.21
C PRO A 57 -46.87 -8.75 -73.88
N GLN A 58 -47.90 -8.58 -73.03
CA GLN A 58 -47.80 -7.88 -71.75
C GLN A 58 -47.18 -8.79 -70.69
N ARG A 59 -45.92 -8.52 -70.35
CA ARG A 59 -45.08 -9.35 -69.47
C ARG A 59 -45.71 -9.61 -68.09
N GLU A 60 -46.26 -8.59 -67.44
CA GLU A 60 -46.92 -8.70 -66.13
C GLU A 60 -48.18 -9.57 -66.16
N LYS A 61 -48.97 -9.44 -67.24
CA LYS A 61 -50.19 -10.23 -67.41
C LYS A 61 -49.87 -11.69 -67.73
N LEU A 62 -48.86 -11.93 -68.58
CA LEU A 62 -48.37 -13.27 -68.87
C LEU A 62 -47.87 -13.96 -67.59
N LEU A 63 -47.12 -13.26 -66.73
CA LEU A 63 -46.68 -13.80 -65.44
C LEU A 63 -47.87 -14.11 -64.50
N THR A 64 -48.86 -13.22 -64.44
CA THR A 64 -50.06 -13.45 -63.64
C THR A 64 -50.80 -14.71 -64.07
N LEU A 65 -50.88 -14.95 -65.38
CA LEU A 65 -51.49 -16.15 -65.96
C LEU A 65 -50.66 -17.41 -65.71
N ILE A 66 -49.33 -17.33 -65.82
CA ILE A 66 -48.41 -18.42 -65.49
C ILE A 66 -48.55 -18.84 -64.02
N LYS A 67 -48.68 -17.88 -63.09
CA LYS A 67 -48.91 -18.15 -61.66
C LYS A 67 -50.26 -18.82 -61.38
N GLN A 68 -51.28 -18.48 -62.17
CA GLN A 68 -52.64 -19.01 -62.02
C GLN A 68 -52.84 -20.35 -62.75
N GLU A 69 -51.94 -20.71 -63.67
CA GLU A 69 -51.99 -21.97 -64.41
C GLU A 69 -51.75 -23.15 -63.46
N LYS A 70 -52.63 -24.15 -63.54
CA LYS A 70 -52.61 -25.32 -62.67
C LYS A 70 -51.86 -26.48 -63.31
N ASP A 71 -51.89 -26.59 -64.63
CA ASP A 71 -51.20 -27.64 -65.37
C ASP A 71 -49.70 -27.31 -65.48
N SER A 72 -48.86 -28.20 -64.93
CA SER A 72 -47.41 -27.98 -64.91
C SER A 72 -46.78 -27.95 -66.30
N SER A 73 -47.32 -28.68 -67.28
CA SER A 73 -46.78 -28.73 -68.65
C SER A 73 -47.09 -27.44 -69.41
N VAL A 74 -48.32 -26.93 -69.27
CA VAL A 74 -48.73 -25.63 -69.83
C VAL A 74 -47.95 -24.50 -69.17
N ARG A 75 -47.85 -24.52 -67.84
CA ARG A 75 -47.10 -23.54 -67.07
C ARG A 75 -45.63 -23.52 -67.49
N PHE A 76 -44.99 -24.68 -67.63
CA PHE A 76 -43.61 -24.79 -68.11
C PHE A 76 -43.43 -24.23 -69.52
N ALA A 77 -44.26 -24.64 -70.48
CA ALA A 77 -44.18 -24.13 -71.86
C ALA A 77 -44.52 -22.63 -71.97
N ALA A 78 -45.33 -22.09 -71.06
CA ALA A 78 -45.60 -20.66 -70.95
C ALA A 78 -44.41 -19.91 -70.32
N ILE A 79 -43.68 -20.52 -69.39
CA ILE A 79 -42.39 -20.01 -68.87
C ILE A 79 -41.33 -20.00 -69.98
N GLU A 80 -41.24 -21.03 -70.82
CA GLU A 80 -40.33 -21.02 -72.00
C GLU A 80 -40.65 -19.86 -72.94
N HIS A 81 -41.94 -19.58 -73.15
CA HIS A 81 -42.35 -18.43 -73.93
C HIS A 81 -42.00 -17.10 -73.23
N LEU A 82 -42.21 -17.01 -71.91
CA LEU A 82 -41.80 -15.85 -71.12
C LEU A 82 -40.28 -15.63 -71.21
N ILE A 83 -39.46 -16.68 -71.16
CA ILE A 83 -38.00 -16.61 -71.35
C ILE A 83 -37.66 -16.03 -72.72
N SER A 84 -38.31 -16.49 -73.78
CA SER A 84 -38.13 -15.93 -75.14
C SER A 84 -38.46 -14.44 -75.19
N VAL A 85 -39.59 -14.02 -74.59
CA VAL A 85 -40.04 -12.62 -74.54
C VAL A 85 -39.11 -11.74 -73.70
N LEU A 86 -38.52 -12.29 -72.64
CA LEU A 86 -37.55 -11.59 -71.80
C LEU A 86 -36.16 -11.51 -72.43
N SER A 87 -35.82 -12.41 -73.36
CA SER A 87 -34.52 -12.48 -74.03
C SER A 87 -34.38 -11.56 -75.26
N GLU A 88 -35.48 -11.03 -75.79
CA GLU A 88 -35.48 -10.17 -77.00
C GLU A 88 -34.90 -8.76 -76.78
N ASN A 89 -34.71 -8.31 -75.53
CA ASN A 89 -34.05 -7.04 -75.22
C ASN A 89 -32.59 -7.29 -74.78
N ALA A 90 -31.64 -6.92 -75.62
CA ALA A 90 -30.20 -7.16 -75.40
C ALA A 90 -29.54 -6.24 -74.32
N ASN A 91 -30.23 -5.23 -73.79
CA ASN A 91 -29.65 -4.27 -72.86
C ASN A 91 -30.33 -4.30 -71.48
N GLY A 92 -29.76 -5.11 -70.58
CA GLY A 92 -30.02 -5.08 -69.14
C GLY A 92 -31.35 -5.66 -68.69
N VAL A 93 -31.39 -6.09 -67.44
CA VAL A 93 -32.62 -6.56 -66.78
C VAL A 93 -33.25 -5.39 -66.03
N ASP A 94 -34.36 -4.87 -66.56
CA ASP A 94 -35.18 -3.83 -65.93
C ASP A 94 -35.62 -4.26 -64.52
N PRO A 95 -35.68 -3.34 -63.52
CA PRO A 95 -36.28 -3.59 -62.19
C PRO A 95 -37.54 -4.45 -62.19
N VAL A 96 -38.44 -4.25 -63.16
CA VAL A 96 -39.68 -5.05 -63.27
C VAL A 96 -39.37 -6.53 -63.49
N ILE A 97 -38.40 -6.86 -64.36
CA ILE A 97 -38.02 -8.25 -64.64
C ILE A 97 -37.34 -8.89 -63.43
N ARG A 98 -36.58 -8.11 -62.64
CA ARG A 98 -35.96 -8.59 -61.40
C ARG A 98 -37.00 -9.01 -60.38
N ASP A 99 -38.03 -8.19 -60.17
CA ASP A 99 -39.13 -8.50 -59.25
C ASP A 99 -39.93 -9.71 -59.75
N MET A 100 -40.22 -9.76 -61.05
CA MET A 100 -40.91 -10.88 -61.68
C MET A 100 -40.17 -12.22 -61.52
N VAL A 101 -38.86 -12.26 -61.77
CA VAL A 101 -38.04 -13.47 -61.57
C VAL A 101 -38.01 -13.86 -60.09
N GLY A 102 -38.03 -12.88 -59.18
CA GLY A 102 -38.07 -13.13 -57.73
C GLY A 102 -39.33 -13.84 -57.24
N GLU A 103 -40.42 -13.81 -58.00
CA GLU A 103 -41.72 -14.40 -57.64
C GLU A 103 -42.00 -15.76 -58.31
N LEU A 104 -41.05 -16.28 -59.09
CA LEU A 104 -41.17 -17.58 -59.76
C LEU A 104 -40.87 -18.74 -58.80
N ASP A 105 -41.50 -19.89 -59.06
CA ASP A 105 -41.23 -21.12 -58.32
C ASP A 105 -39.88 -21.75 -58.70
N SER A 106 -39.42 -22.72 -57.91
CA SER A 106 -38.11 -23.36 -58.11
C SER A 106 -37.97 -24.05 -59.46
N HIS A 107 -39.07 -24.55 -60.03
CA HIS A 107 -39.07 -25.24 -61.31
C HIS A 107 -38.93 -24.25 -62.48
N ALA A 108 -39.64 -23.12 -62.40
CA ALA A 108 -39.53 -22.02 -63.34
C ALA A 108 -38.13 -21.37 -63.30
N LEU A 109 -37.57 -21.19 -62.11
CA LEU A 109 -36.21 -20.68 -61.93
C LEU A 109 -35.16 -21.62 -62.54
N ALA A 110 -35.28 -22.94 -62.31
CA ALA A 110 -34.42 -23.95 -62.92
C ALA A 110 -34.49 -23.91 -64.46
N ALA A 111 -35.70 -23.83 -65.02
CA ALA A 111 -35.92 -23.72 -66.46
C ALA A 111 -35.24 -22.47 -67.05
N ILE A 112 -35.33 -21.33 -66.37
CA ILE A 112 -34.63 -20.10 -66.78
C ILE A 112 -33.12 -20.33 -66.80
N VAL A 113 -32.55 -20.90 -65.74
CA VAL A 113 -31.10 -21.12 -65.63
C VAL A 113 -30.58 -22.08 -66.70
N GLU A 114 -31.34 -23.12 -67.03
CA GLU A 114 -30.94 -24.15 -67.99
C GLU A 114 -31.08 -23.74 -69.46
N GLN A 115 -32.08 -22.90 -69.77
CA GLN A 115 -32.45 -22.60 -71.16
C GLN A 115 -32.09 -21.17 -71.61
N THR A 116 -31.85 -20.24 -70.69
CA THR A 116 -31.52 -18.85 -71.04
C THR A 116 -30.17 -18.74 -71.74
N GLN A 117 -30.10 -17.83 -72.72
CA GLN A 117 -28.82 -17.36 -73.29
C GLN A 117 -28.39 -16.00 -72.71
N ASN A 118 -29.27 -15.36 -71.93
CA ASN A 118 -29.00 -14.10 -71.24
C ASN A 118 -28.39 -14.39 -69.86
N VAL A 119 -27.14 -13.98 -69.66
CA VAL A 119 -26.39 -14.22 -68.42
C VAL A 119 -27.02 -13.48 -67.23
N ASP A 120 -27.46 -12.25 -67.40
CA ASP A 120 -28.03 -11.46 -66.31
C ASP A 120 -29.34 -12.07 -65.80
N LEU A 121 -30.18 -12.55 -66.72
CA LEU A 121 -31.41 -13.26 -66.39
C LEU A 121 -31.13 -14.60 -65.67
N GLY A 122 -30.13 -15.36 -66.15
CA GLY A 122 -29.71 -16.61 -65.51
C GLY A 122 -29.10 -16.40 -64.12
N CYS A 123 -28.30 -15.34 -63.94
CA CYS A 123 -27.72 -14.96 -62.64
C CYS A 123 -28.81 -14.54 -61.64
N LEU A 124 -29.83 -13.80 -62.09
CA LEU A 124 -30.97 -13.42 -61.25
C LEU A 124 -31.78 -14.64 -60.79
N ALA A 125 -32.01 -15.61 -61.69
CA ALA A 125 -32.69 -16.84 -61.33
C ALA A 125 -31.84 -17.70 -60.37
N LEU A 126 -30.53 -17.86 -60.66
CA LEU A 126 -29.58 -18.56 -59.78
C LEU A 126 -29.50 -17.95 -58.38
N ALA A 127 -29.66 -16.63 -58.24
CA ALA A 127 -29.63 -15.95 -56.93
C ALA A 127 -30.75 -16.40 -55.98
N LYS A 128 -31.85 -16.97 -56.52
CA LYS A 128 -32.98 -17.50 -55.73
C LYS A 128 -32.90 -19.01 -55.49
N ILE A 129 -31.97 -19.71 -56.14
CA ILE A 129 -31.77 -21.15 -55.94
C ILE A 129 -30.80 -21.37 -54.77
N SER A 130 -31.23 -22.11 -53.75
CA SER A 130 -30.42 -22.49 -52.58
C SER A 130 -30.18 -24.00 -52.47
N ASP A 131 -30.74 -24.81 -53.38
CA ASP A 131 -30.51 -26.25 -53.41
C ASP A 131 -29.05 -26.52 -53.84
N GLU A 132 -28.24 -26.96 -52.88
CA GLU A 132 -26.82 -27.27 -53.05
C GLU A 132 -26.57 -28.35 -54.12
N THR A 133 -27.45 -29.34 -54.24
CA THR A 133 -27.29 -30.41 -55.24
C THR A 133 -27.55 -29.90 -56.65
N LEU A 134 -28.49 -28.97 -56.78
CA LEU A 134 -28.81 -28.32 -58.05
C LEU A 134 -27.71 -27.32 -58.43
N LEU A 135 -27.22 -26.53 -57.48
CA LEU A 135 -26.10 -25.60 -57.67
C LEU A 135 -24.79 -26.34 -58.00
N GLU A 136 -24.52 -27.50 -57.39
CA GLU A 136 -23.40 -28.38 -57.73
C GLU A 136 -23.44 -28.76 -59.21
N ASN A 137 -24.60 -29.22 -59.67
CA ASN A 137 -24.81 -29.59 -61.06
C ASN A 137 -24.60 -28.38 -61.99
N TYR A 138 -25.15 -27.21 -61.62
CA TYR A 138 -25.04 -25.99 -62.41
C TYR A 138 -23.63 -25.41 -62.48
N ALA A 139 -22.86 -25.45 -61.39
CA ALA A 139 -21.48 -25.00 -61.34
C ALA A 139 -20.57 -25.83 -62.26
N VAL A 140 -20.94 -27.07 -62.58
CA VAL A 140 -20.16 -27.98 -63.42
C VAL A 140 -20.66 -28.04 -64.86
N LYS A 141 -21.98 -28.09 -65.08
CA LYS A 141 -22.55 -28.49 -66.37
C LYS A 141 -23.20 -27.38 -67.19
N LEU A 142 -23.48 -26.19 -66.63
CA LEU A 142 -24.11 -25.12 -67.42
C LEU A 142 -23.22 -24.71 -68.61
N PRO A 143 -23.82 -24.36 -69.76
CA PRO A 143 -23.06 -24.02 -70.97
C PRO A 143 -22.28 -22.69 -70.81
N LEU A 144 -22.88 -21.70 -70.16
CA LEU A 144 -22.31 -20.37 -69.99
C LEU A 144 -21.36 -20.31 -68.77
N ALA A 145 -20.11 -19.90 -69.00
CA ALA A 145 -19.07 -19.85 -67.97
C ALA A 145 -19.40 -18.89 -66.81
N GLN A 146 -20.06 -17.77 -67.09
CA GLN A 146 -20.46 -16.80 -66.06
C GLN A 146 -21.58 -17.37 -65.16
N LEU A 147 -22.50 -18.17 -65.70
CA LEU A 147 -23.53 -18.85 -64.89
C LEU A 147 -22.93 -19.95 -64.02
N ARG A 148 -21.95 -20.71 -64.53
CA ARG A 148 -21.19 -21.68 -63.70
C ARG A 148 -20.49 -20.99 -62.53
N GLN A 149 -19.86 -19.84 -62.77
CA GLN A 149 -19.21 -19.04 -61.72
C GLN A 149 -20.22 -18.51 -60.70
N ALA A 150 -21.37 -18.01 -61.16
CA ALA A 150 -22.45 -17.56 -60.28
C ALA A 150 -23.01 -18.69 -59.40
N ALA A 151 -23.22 -19.89 -59.98
CA ALA A 151 -23.64 -21.07 -59.24
C ALA A 151 -22.58 -21.50 -58.21
N ALA A 152 -21.30 -21.55 -58.58
CA ALA A 152 -20.20 -21.84 -57.66
C ALA A 152 -20.10 -20.81 -56.51
N GLY A 153 -20.38 -19.54 -56.81
CA GLY A 153 -20.46 -18.45 -55.83
C GLY A 153 -21.60 -18.58 -54.83
N ARG A 154 -22.58 -19.46 -55.08
CA ARG A 154 -23.73 -19.70 -54.18
C ARG A 154 -23.55 -20.89 -53.24
N LEU A 155 -22.68 -21.84 -53.58
CA LEU A 155 -22.38 -23.03 -52.77
C LEU A 155 -21.81 -22.66 -51.40
N GLN A 156 -22.30 -23.28 -50.33
CA GLN A 156 -21.85 -23.06 -48.95
C GLN A 156 -21.42 -24.36 -48.26
N ALA A 157 -21.99 -25.51 -48.65
CA ALA A 157 -21.65 -26.80 -48.04
C ALA A 157 -20.22 -27.25 -48.40
N GLU A 158 -19.42 -27.61 -47.39
CA GLU A 158 -18.00 -27.98 -47.54
C GLU A 158 -17.83 -29.20 -48.46
N ASP A 159 -18.61 -30.26 -48.24
CA ASP A 159 -18.57 -31.50 -49.03
C ASP A 159 -18.93 -31.27 -50.51
N VAL A 160 -19.89 -30.36 -50.77
CA VAL A 160 -20.32 -29.97 -52.11
C VAL A 160 -19.23 -29.15 -52.82
N LEU A 161 -18.67 -28.16 -52.13
CA LEU A 161 -17.57 -27.34 -52.64
C LEU A 161 -16.35 -28.19 -53.01
N GLU A 162 -16.02 -29.23 -52.23
CA GLU A 162 -14.94 -30.17 -52.55
C GLU A 162 -15.20 -30.96 -53.83
N ARG A 163 -16.43 -31.47 -54.00
CA ARG A 163 -16.83 -32.20 -55.21
C ARG A 163 -16.76 -31.31 -56.44
N VAL A 164 -17.27 -30.07 -56.37
CA VAL A 164 -17.22 -29.10 -57.48
C VAL A 164 -15.79 -28.65 -57.77
N LEU A 165 -14.96 -28.42 -56.75
CA LEU A 165 -13.53 -28.11 -56.90
C LEU A 165 -12.81 -29.23 -57.68
N LYS A 166 -13.09 -30.50 -57.35
CA LYS A 166 -12.51 -31.65 -58.05
C LYS A 166 -13.02 -31.74 -59.50
N ALA A 167 -14.31 -31.52 -59.73
CA ALA A 167 -14.94 -31.60 -61.05
C ALA A 167 -14.51 -30.48 -62.01
N SER A 168 -14.23 -29.28 -61.50
CA SER A 168 -13.83 -28.09 -62.27
C SER A 168 -12.33 -27.99 -62.56
N LYS A 169 -11.50 -28.79 -61.87
CA LYS A 169 -10.04 -28.81 -62.01
C LYS A 169 -9.62 -29.09 -63.46
N GLY A 170 -8.93 -28.12 -64.08
CA GLY A 170 -8.48 -28.21 -65.48
C GLY A 170 -9.57 -27.97 -66.53
N LYS A 171 -10.83 -27.75 -66.13
CA LYS A 171 -11.97 -27.48 -67.03
C LYS A 171 -12.48 -26.05 -66.92
N ASP A 172 -12.56 -25.50 -65.72
CA ASP A 172 -13.00 -24.12 -65.47
C ASP A 172 -12.18 -23.52 -64.31
N LYS A 173 -11.17 -22.70 -64.66
CA LYS A 173 -10.23 -22.12 -63.69
C LYS A 173 -10.91 -21.14 -62.72
N SER A 174 -11.97 -20.46 -63.15
CA SER A 174 -12.67 -19.48 -62.32
C SER A 174 -13.56 -20.16 -61.30
N VAL A 175 -14.35 -21.16 -61.70
CA VAL A 175 -15.13 -21.99 -60.76
C VAL A 175 -14.22 -22.69 -59.75
N TRP A 176 -13.12 -23.27 -60.22
CA TRP A 176 -12.14 -23.92 -59.35
C TRP A 176 -11.60 -22.97 -58.27
N ARG A 177 -11.24 -21.74 -58.64
CA ARG A 177 -10.74 -20.73 -57.70
C ARG A 177 -11.81 -20.29 -56.69
N ILE A 178 -13.04 -20.04 -57.15
CA ILE A 178 -14.17 -19.66 -56.27
C ILE A 178 -14.40 -20.74 -55.20
N CYS A 179 -14.48 -22.02 -55.60
CA CYS A 179 -14.68 -23.12 -54.64
C CYS A 179 -13.48 -23.30 -53.71
N LYS A 180 -12.25 -23.13 -54.22
CA LYS A 180 -11.03 -23.23 -53.41
C LYS A 180 -10.98 -22.15 -52.33
N ASP A 181 -11.25 -20.90 -52.71
CA ASP A 181 -11.18 -19.76 -51.81
C ASP A 181 -12.25 -19.87 -50.72
N LYS A 182 -13.47 -20.31 -51.07
CA LYS A 182 -14.53 -20.62 -50.10
C LYS A 182 -14.18 -21.75 -49.13
N LEU A 183 -13.65 -22.87 -49.63
CA LEU A 183 -13.21 -23.98 -48.79
C LEU A 183 -12.10 -23.58 -47.82
N ASN A 184 -11.14 -22.79 -48.30
CA ASN A 184 -10.09 -22.25 -47.45
C ASN A 184 -10.67 -21.32 -46.37
N GLY A 185 -11.67 -20.50 -46.71
CA GLY A 185 -12.38 -19.65 -45.76
C GLY A 185 -13.10 -20.44 -44.66
N LEU A 186 -13.93 -21.42 -45.05
CA LEU A 186 -14.67 -22.27 -44.11
C LEU A 186 -13.73 -23.04 -43.15
N ARG A 187 -12.64 -23.60 -43.69
CA ARG A 187 -11.66 -24.32 -42.87
C ARG A 187 -10.88 -23.41 -41.95
N ALA A 188 -10.58 -22.19 -42.38
CA ALA A 188 -9.93 -21.20 -41.52
C ALA A 188 -10.84 -20.77 -40.36
N GLU A 189 -12.14 -20.57 -40.63
CA GLU A 189 -13.14 -20.28 -39.59
C GLU A 189 -13.28 -21.44 -38.60
N GLN A 190 -13.46 -22.68 -39.08
CA GLN A 190 -13.52 -23.88 -38.22
C GLN A 190 -12.24 -24.05 -37.38
N GLN A 191 -11.06 -23.83 -37.96
CA GLN A 191 -9.80 -23.94 -37.26
C GLN A 191 -9.65 -22.84 -36.18
N GLN A 192 -10.18 -21.64 -36.45
CA GLN A 192 -10.18 -20.54 -35.49
C GLN A 192 -11.13 -20.81 -34.31
N GLU A 193 -12.35 -21.32 -34.58
CA GLU A 193 -13.29 -21.75 -33.54
C GLU A 193 -12.71 -22.86 -32.67
N ALA A 194 -12.15 -23.91 -33.29
CA ALA A 194 -11.51 -25.01 -32.57
C ALA A 194 -10.31 -24.54 -31.72
N SER A 195 -9.51 -23.59 -32.23
CA SER A 195 -8.40 -23.01 -31.48
C SER A 195 -8.89 -22.19 -30.28
N MET A 196 -10.00 -21.47 -30.39
CA MET A 196 -10.61 -20.72 -29.28
C MET A 196 -11.15 -21.67 -28.21
N GLU A 197 -11.87 -22.72 -28.61
CA GLU A 197 -12.35 -23.76 -27.69
C GLU A 197 -11.20 -24.43 -26.93
N GLN A 198 -10.11 -24.77 -27.63
CA GLN A 198 -8.93 -25.35 -26.99
C GLN A 198 -8.31 -24.40 -25.96
N GLN A 199 -8.13 -23.12 -26.30
CA GLN A 199 -7.56 -22.11 -25.38
C GLN A 199 -8.43 -21.91 -24.13
N ILE A 200 -9.75 -21.89 -24.30
CA ILE A 200 -10.71 -21.82 -23.18
C ILE A 200 -10.60 -23.06 -22.29
N GLY A 201 -10.47 -24.25 -22.89
CA GLY A 201 -10.26 -25.50 -22.17
C GLY A 201 -8.97 -25.51 -21.34
N GLU A 202 -7.85 -25.10 -21.95
CA GLU A 202 -6.54 -24.98 -21.29
C GLU A 202 -6.58 -23.96 -20.14
N LEU A 203 -7.30 -22.86 -20.32
CA LEU A 203 -7.48 -21.84 -19.30
C LEU A 203 -8.26 -22.37 -18.09
N CYS A 204 -9.38 -23.06 -18.33
CA CYS A 204 -10.15 -23.73 -17.26
C CYS A 204 -9.30 -24.75 -16.50
N GLN A 205 -8.53 -25.58 -17.22
CA GLN A 205 -7.64 -26.57 -16.61
C GLN A 205 -6.52 -25.93 -15.77
N SER A 206 -5.95 -24.83 -16.25
CA SER A 206 -4.93 -24.06 -15.53
C SER A 206 -5.48 -23.50 -14.22
N LEU A 207 -6.71 -22.97 -14.25
CA LEU A 207 -7.38 -22.46 -13.06
C LEU A 207 -7.80 -23.56 -12.08
N GLU A 208 -8.30 -24.69 -12.57
CA GLU A 208 -8.59 -25.87 -11.74
C GLU A 208 -7.33 -26.46 -11.09
N THR A 209 -6.18 -26.33 -11.75
CA THR A 209 -4.88 -26.72 -11.18
C THR A 209 -4.48 -25.74 -10.09
N LEU A 210 -4.57 -24.43 -10.35
CA LEU A 210 -4.29 -23.41 -9.35
C LEU A 210 -5.17 -23.60 -8.10
N SER A 211 -6.46 -23.90 -8.25
CA SER A 211 -7.40 -24.09 -7.14
C SER A 211 -7.09 -25.26 -6.21
N ARG A 212 -6.17 -26.15 -6.61
CA ARG A 212 -5.73 -27.32 -5.81
C ARG A 212 -4.34 -27.12 -5.19
N LEU A 213 -3.62 -26.09 -5.61
CA LEU A 213 -2.29 -25.80 -5.09
C LEU A 213 -2.40 -25.05 -3.74
N PRO A 214 -1.43 -25.24 -2.84
CA PRO A 214 -1.36 -24.44 -1.63
C PRO A 214 -1.10 -22.97 -1.97
N TYR A 215 -1.60 -22.07 -1.13
CA TYR A 215 -1.38 -20.63 -1.29
C TYR A 215 0.13 -20.30 -1.22
N ASP A 216 0.61 -19.55 -2.21
CA ASP A 216 1.93 -18.94 -2.27
C ASP A 216 1.79 -17.44 -2.60
N ASN A 217 2.89 -16.68 -2.50
CA ASN A 217 2.86 -15.24 -2.79
C ASN A 217 2.49 -14.90 -4.25
N LEU A 218 2.54 -15.87 -5.17
CA LEU A 218 2.18 -15.71 -6.57
C LEU A 218 0.75 -16.19 -6.86
N TYR A 219 0.04 -16.76 -5.89
CA TYR A 219 -1.27 -17.37 -6.07
C TYR A 219 -2.32 -16.34 -6.52
N GLY A 220 -2.40 -15.20 -5.82
CA GLY A 220 -3.27 -14.08 -6.20
C GLY A 220 -2.96 -13.52 -7.59
N PRO A 221 -1.70 -13.14 -7.89
CA PRO A 221 -1.30 -12.69 -9.23
C PRO A 221 -1.59 -13.70 -10.35
N LYS A 222 -1.37 -15.00 -10.11
CA LYS A 222 -1.71 -16.07 -11.06
C LYS A 222 -3.22 -16.14 -11.31
N LEU A 223 -4.03 -16.05 -10.26
CA LEU A 223 -5.49 -16.02 -10.35
C LEU A 223 -5.98 -14.82 -11.18
N GLU A 224 -5.43 -13.63 -10.91
CA GLU A 224 -5.79 -12.40 -11.62
C GLU A 224 -5.40 -12.47 -13.11
N HIS A 225 -4.23 -13.06 -13.41
CA HIS A 225 -3.81 -13.29 -14.80
C HIS A 225 -4.79 -14.19 -15.56
N LEU A 226 -5.15 -15.33 -14.97
CA LEU A 226 -6.12 -16.27 -15.57
C LEU A 226 -7.50 -15.63 -15.71
N GLN A 227 -7.93 -14.79 -14.76
CA GLN A 227 -9.17 -14.03 -14.84
C GLN A 227 -9.17 -13.03 -16.00
N LYS A 228 -8.06 -12.29 -16.21
CA LYS A 228 -7.92 -11.36 -17.33
C LYS A 228 -7.94 -12.08 -18.69
N GLN A 229 -7.33 -13.26 -18.76
CA GLN A 229 -7.41 -14.12 -19.96
C GLN A 229 -8.85 -14.57 -20.23
N TRP A 230 -9.59 -14.98 -19.19
CA TRP A 230 -10.99 -15.39 -19.30
C TRP A 230 -11.87 -14.26 -19.82
N GLN A 231 -11.76 -13.05 -19.26
CA GLN A 231 -12.58 -11.90 -19.65
C GLN A 231 -12.49 -11.57 -21.15
N ARG A 232 -11.35 -11.85 -21.80
CA ARG A 232 -11.14 -11.62 -23.23
C ARG A 232 -11.84 -12.66 -24.11
N MET A 233 -12.03 -13.88 -23.60
CA MET A 233 -12.48 -15.03 -24.38
C MET A 233 -13.86 -15.55 -23.97
N GLN A 234 -14.42 -15.09 -22.85
CA GLN A 234 -15.68 -15.58 -22.27
C GLN A 234 -16.88 -15.52 -23.23
N HIS A 235 -16.88 -14.60 -24.21
CA HIS A 235 -17.96 -14.50 -25.20
C HIS A 235 -17.99 -15.67 -26.19
N HIS A 236 -16.87 -16.40 -26.30
CA HIS A 236 -16.74 -17.62 -27.11
C HIS A 236 -16.84 -18.89 -26.26
N ALA A 237 -17.03 -18.76 -24.95
CA ALA A 237 -17.15 -19.92 -24.06
C ALA A 237 -18.57 -20.46 -24.06
N ASP A 238 -18.69 -21.78 -24.05
CA ASP A 238 -19.96 -22.45 -23.83
C ASP A 238 -20.35 -22.45 -22.33
N ASN A 239 -21.55 -22.96 -22.05
CA ASN A 239 -22.07 -23.01 -20.68
C ASN A 239 -21.22 -23.93 -19.78
N GLU A 240 -20.65 -25.00 -20.32
CA GLU A 240 -19.85 -25.95 -19.54
C GLU A 240 -18.52 -25.32 -19.09
N ALA A 241 -17.77 -24.72 -20.03
CA ALA A 241 -16.53 -24.03 -19.72
C ALA A 241 -16.75 -22.88 -18.74
N THR A 242 -17.85 -22.13 -18.89
CA THR A 242 -18.23 -21.05 -17.98
C THR A 242 -18.46 -21.56 -16.55
N GLN A 243 -19.17 -22.68 -16.38
CA GLN A 243 -19.37 -23.29 -15.07
C GLN A 243 -18.08 -23.80 -14.45
N ARG A 244 -17.23 -24.46 -15.24
CA ARG A 244 -15.91 -24.95 -14.80
C ARG A 244 -15.03 -23.82 -14.30
N PHE A 245 -14.91 -22.75 -15.09
CA PHE A 245 -14.15 -21.56 -14.73
C PHE A 245 -14.67 -20.95 -13.43
N ASN A 246 -15.98 -20.66 -13.34
CA ASN A 246 -16.58 -20.00 -12.18
C ASN A 246 -16.38 -20.81 -10.89
N ARG A 247 -16.51 -22.15 -10.96
CA ARG A 247 -16.28 -23.03 -9.81
C ARG A 247 -14.83 -22.99 -9.34
N ALA A 248 -13.87 -23.15 -10.26
CA ALA A 248 -12.45 -23.12 -9.92
C ALA A 248 -12.01 -21.73 -9.42
N TYR A 249 -12.55 -20.67 -10.01
CA TYR A 249 -12.33 -19.29 -9.59
C TYR A 249 -12.84 -19.04 -8.17
N ALA A 250 -14.05 -19.50 -7.86
CA ALA A 250 -14.63 -19.38 -6.52
C ALA A 250 -13.80 -20.10 -5.45
N LEU A 251 -13.27 -21.29 -5.76
CA LEU A 251 -12.36 -22.01 -4.86
C LEU A 251 -11.07 -21.23 -4.63
N CYS A 252 -10.45 -20.69 -5.68
CA CYS A 252 -9.24 -19.88 -5.54
C CYS A 252 -9.48 -18.63 -4.68
N LYS A 253 -10.61 -17.94 -4.91
CA LYS A 253 -11.05 -16.79 -4.11
C LYS A 253 -11.20 -17.16 -2.63
N ALA A 254 -11.90 -18.26 -2.34
CA ALA A 254 -12.07 -18.73 -0.96
C ALA A 254 -10.72 -19.01 -0.28
N THR A 255 -9.75 -19.61 -0.98
CA THR A 255 -8.38 -19.80 -0.45
C THR A 255 -7.71 -18.48 -0.09
N ILE A 256 -7.83 -17.45 -0.94
CA ILE A 256 -7.27 -16.12 -0.67
C ILE A 256 -7.94 -15.49 0.55
N ASP A 257 -9.27 -15.57 0.62
CA ASP A 257 -10.06 -15.02 1.73
C ASP A 257 -9.72 -15.71 3.06
N ASP A 258 -9.54 -17.04 3.07
CA ASP A 258 -9.12 -17.79 4.26
C ASP A 258 -7.73 -17.35 4.76
N ILE A 259 -6.78 -17.11 3.86
CA ILE A 259 -5.43 -16.63 4.21
C ILE A 259 -5.48 -15.22 4.77
N HIS A 260 -6.25 -14.31 4.17
CA HIS A 260 -6.44 -12.96 4.72
C HIS A 260 -7.10 -13.00 6.10
N ASN A 261 -8.15 -13.80 6.27
CA ASN A 261 -8.81 -13.97 7.57
C ASN A 261 -7.85 -14.50 8.65
N GLU A 262 -6.96 -15.43 8.31
CA GLU A 262 -5.96 -15.94 9.24
C GLU A 262 -4.90 -14.88 9.57
N GLN A 263 -4.46 -14.09 8.58
CA GLN A 263 -3.55 -12.97 8.81
C GLN A 263 -4.18 -11.90 9.71
N ASP A 264 -5.45 -11.57 9.51
CA ASP A 264 -6.20 -10.61 10.33
C ASP A 264 -6.36 -11.12 11.77
N ARG A 265 -6.65 -12.43 11.95
CA ARG A 265 -6.68 -13.06 13.28
C ARG A 265 -5.34 -12.97 14.00
N LEU A 266 -4.24 -13.30 13.32
CA LEU A 266 -2.89 -13.20 13.89
C LEU A 266 -2.51 -11.75 14.23
N ALA A 267 -2.92 -10.79 13.40
CA ALA A 267 -2.70 -9.37 13.64
C ALA A 267 -3.48 -8.89 14.87
N GLU A 268 -4.75 -9.28 15.00
CA GLU A 268 -5.60 -8.95 16.15
C GLU A 268 -5.09 -9.63 17.43
N GLU A 269 -4.64 -10.88 17.36
CA GLU A 269 -3.99 -11.56 18.49
C GLU A 269 -2.72 -10.81 18.90
N THR A 270 -1.83 -10.50 17.96
CA THR A 270 -0.60 -9.74 18.22
C THR A 270 -0.90 -8.36 18.83
N LYS A 271 -1.97 -7.70 18.38
CA LYS A 271 -2.44 -6.43 18.93
C LYS A 271 -2.90 -6.59 20.38
N ARG A 272 -3.75 -7.57 20.68
CA ARG A 272 -4.18 -7.88 22.06
C ARG A 272 -3.00 -8.21 22.97
N GLN A 273 -2.00 -8.94 22.46
CA GLN A 273 -0.77 -9.24 23.21
C GLN A 273 0.03 -7.97 23.54
N ARG A 274 0.13 -7.01 22.59
CA ARG A 274 0.78 -5.71 22.82
C ARG A 274 0.01 -4.83 23.78
N GLU A 275 -1.31 -4.77 23.67
CA GLU A 275 -2.18 -4.02 24.59
C GLU A 275 -2.06 -4.58 26.01
N ALA A 276 -2.07 -5.91 26.16
CA ALA A 276 -1.84 -6.54 27.46
C ALA A 276 -0.45 -6.22 28.05
N LEU A 277 0.60 -6.18 27.22
CA LEU A 277 1.93 -5.73 27.67
C LEU A 277 1.90 -4.27 28.15
N GLN A 278 1.27 -3.38 27.38
CA GLN A 278 1.14 -1.97 27.72
C GLN A 278 0.34 -1.76 29.01
N GLU A 279 -0.77 -2.48 29.19
CA GLU A 279 -1.59 -2.46 30.42
C GLU A 279 -0.78 -2.89 31.64
N ARG A 280 0.04 -3.95 31.50
CA ARG A 280 0.93 -4.41 32.58
C ARG A 280 2.01 -3.38 32.92
N MET A 281 2.64 -2.77 31.90
CA MET A 281 3.62 -1.70 32.11
C MET A 281 2.99 -0.48 32.78
N ALA A 282 1.82 -0.03 32.29
CA ALA A 282 1.09 1.09 32.85
C ALA A 282 0.67 0.83 34.31
N ALA A 283 0.22 -0.38 34.64
CA ALA A 283 -0.07 -0.76 36.02
C ALA A 283 1.16 -0.63 36.92
N CYS A 284 2.35 -1.06 36.46
CA CYS A 284 3.59 -0.88 37.21
C CYS A 284 3.97 0.60 37.37
N GLU A 285 3.88 1.39 36.30
CA GLU A 285 4.22 2.81 36.30
C GLU A 285 3.30 3.62 37.22
N GLN A 286 2.00 3.33 37.23
CA GLN A 286 1.04 3.98 38.14
C GLN A 286 1.32 3.65 39.60
N LEU A 287 1.71 2.41 39.90
CA LEU A 287 2.12 2.04 41.25
C LEU A 287 3.47 2.69 41.64
N GLU A 288 4.43 2.79 40.73
CA GLU A 288 5.70 3.51 40.98
C GLU A 288 5.47 5.00 41.19
N GLU A 289 4.54 5.59 40.45
CA GLU A 289 4.13 6.97 40.63
C GLU A 289 3.49 7.18 42.00
N ALA A 290 2.62 6.27 42.44
CA ALA A 290 2.08 6.30 43.79
C ALA A 290 3.19 6.24 44.85
N VAL A 291 4.22 5.39 44.67
CA VAL A 291 5.38 5.35 45.57
C VAL A 291 6.13 6.70 45.57
N ARG A 292 6.35 7.31 44.41
CA ARG A 292 6.99 8.63 44.31
C ARG A 292 6.18 9.71 45.03
N GLN A 293 4.87 9.74 44.83
CA GLN A 293 3.98 10.70 45.49
C GLN A 293 4.01 10.50 47.01
N LEU A 294 3.94 9.26 47.49
CA LEU A 294 4.06 8.94 48.91
C LEU A 294 5.38 9.41 49.53
N SER A 295 6.50 9.27 48.80
CA SER A 295 7.80 9.76 49.27
C SER A 295 7.90 11.28 49.33
N SER A 296 7.04 12.00 48.60
CA SER A 296 6.98 13.47 48.57
C SER A 296 6.07 14.07 49.65
N ILE A 297 5.12 13.27 50.18
CA ILE A 297 4.18 13.73 51.22
C ILE A 297 4.90 13.80 52.57
N ALA A 298 4.63 14.87 53.32
CA ALA A 298 5.28 15.13 54.61
C ALA A 298 4.98 14.05 55.67
N VAL A 299 3.74 13.54 55.74
CA VAL A 299 3.32 12.35 56.51
C VAL A 299 2.03 11.81 55.90
N LEU A 300 1.98 10.52 55.55
CA LEU A 300 0.78 9.86 55.03
C LEU A 300 -0.31 9.78 56.12
N GLN A 301 -1.53 10.25 55.83
CA GLN A 301 -2.62 10.32 56.81
C GLN A 301 -3.61 9.17 56.65
N PRO A 302 -4.38 8.82 57.71
CA PRO A 302 -5.42 7.79 57.62
C PRO A 302 -6.50 8.08 56.56
N GLY A 303 -6.75 9.36 56.24
CA GLY A 303 -7.70 9.78 55.20
C GLY A 303 -7.27 9.43 53.77
N ASP A 304 -5.98 9.17 53.54
CA ASP A 304 -5.42 8.85 52.23
C ASP A 304 -5.50 7.34 51.90
N ILE A 305 -5.78 6.51 52.91
CA ILE A 305 -5.84 5.04 52.82
C ILE A 305 -6.86 4.57 51.77
N PRO A 306 -8.13 5.04 51.75
CA PRO A 306 -9.13 4.52 50.81
C PRO A 306 -8.74 4.75 49.35
N ALA A 307 -8.16 5.92 49.04
CA ALA A 307 -7.75 6.26 47.69
C ALA A 307 -6.57 5.39 47.22
N LEU A 308 -5.55 5.24 48.06
CA LEU A 308 -4.38 4.41 47.75
C LEU A 308 -4.75 2.92 47.65
N GLN A 309 -5.67 2.44 48.49
CA GLN A 309 -6.15 1.06 48.43
C GLN A 309 -7.02 0.79 47.19
N ALA A 310 -7.86 1.74 46.78
CA ALA A 310 -8.60 1.65 45.52
C ALA A 310 -7.66 1.62 44.30
N LEU A 311 -6.62 2.45 44.30
CA LEU A 311 -5.59 2.43 43.26
C LEU A 311 -4.88 1.08 43.19
N LEU A 312 -4.42 0.56 44.34
CA LEU A 312 -3.70 -0.72 44.42
C LEU A 312 -4.55 -1.88 43.87
N ASN A 313 -5.82 -1.95 44.28
CA ASN A 313 -6.75 -2.97 43.79
C ASN A 313 -7.00 -2.84 42.28
N THR A 314 -7.21 -1.60 41.79
CA THR A 314 -7.46 -1.34 40.36
C THR A 314 -6.27 -1.79 39.51
N GLN A 315 -5.05 -1.40 39.89
CA GLN A 315 -3.85 -1.78 39.12
C GLN A 315 -3.55 -3.28 39.23
N LYS A 316 -3.89 -3.92 40.36
CA LYS A 316 -3.79 -5.38 40.51
C LYS A 316 -4.73 -6.11 39.56
N THR A 317 -6.00 -5.72 39.49
CA THR A 317 -6.95 -6.33 38.56
C THR A 317 -6.51 -6.15 37.10
N ARG A 318 -6.11 -4.93 36.70
CA ARG A 318 -5.61 -4.66 35.35
C ARG A 318 -4.39 -5.52 35.01
N TRP A 319 -3.46 -5.66 35.95
CA TRP A 319 -2.28 -6.51 35.79
C TRP A 319 -2.66 -7.98 35.62
N GLU A 320 -3.57 -8.50 36.45
CA GLU A 320 -4.01 -9.90 36.42
C GLU A 320 -4.78 -10.22 35.14
N GLU A 321 -5.72 -9.36 34.71
CA GLU A 321 -6.46 -9.50 33.46
C GLU A 321 -5.51 -9.53 32.26
N ALA A 322 -4.58 -8.57 32.17
CA ALA A 322 -3.60 -8.54 31.09
C ALA A 322 -2.61 -9.72 31.15
N ALA A 323 -2.33 -10.27 32.33
CA ALA A 323 -1.50 -11.47 32.49
C ALA A 323 -2.20 -12.76 32.01
N THR A 324 -3.54 -12.77 31.89
CA THR A 324 -4.28 -13.91 31.29
C THR A 324 -4.13 -13.97 29.77
N VAL A 325 -3.90 -12.82 29.12
CA VAL A 325 -3.73 -12.71 27.66
C VAL A 325 -2.32 -13.15 27.26
N VAL A 326 -1.31 -12.62 27.94
CA VAL A 326 0.10 -13.00 27.73
C VAL A 326 0.79 -13.16 29.08
N GLU A 327 1.46 -14.30 29.20
CA GLU A 327 2.19 -14.63 30.40
C GLU A 327 3.31 -13.58 30.68
N PRO A 328 3.31 -12.92 31.86
CA PRO A 328 4.26 -11.87 32.17
C PRO A 328 5.67 -12.41 32.35
N ALA A 329 6.68 -11.66 31.91
CA ALA A 329 8.08 -12.05 32.06
C ALA A 329 8.50 -12.07 33.54
N ALA A 330 9.56 -12.83 33.86
CA ALA A 330 9.95 -13.06 35.25
C ALA A 330 10.38 -11.78 35.99
N ASP A 331 11.03 -10.86 35.28
CA ASP A 331 11.42 -9.52 35.71
C ASP A 331 10.21 -8.61 35.92
N GLU A 332 9.24 -8.63 35.00
CA GLU A 332 7.98 -7.90 35.11
C GLU A 332 7.17 -8.33 36.35
N ARG A 333 7.04 -9.64 36.58
CA ARG A 333 6.40 -10.19 37.80
C ARG A 333 7.10 -9.72 39.07
N LYS A 334 8.43 -9.80 39.08
CA LYS A 334 9.25 -9.36 40.23
C LYS A 334 9.09 -7.87 40.48
N ARG A 335 9.06 -7.05 39.42
CA ARG A 335 8.83 -5.60 39.48
C ARG A 335 7.46 -5.31 40.11
N PHE A 336 6.39 -5.85 39.54
CA PHE A 336 5.03 -5.64 40.04
C PHE A 336 4.88 -6.08 41.50
N ALA A 337 5.30 -7.31 41.83
CA ALA A 337 5.21 -7.85 43.19
C ALA A 337 5.97 -7.00 44.23
N ARG A 338 7.14 -6.47 43.85
CA ARG A 338 7.94 -5.60 44.74
C ARG A 338 7.21 -4.29 45.04
N ILE A 339 6.71 -3.60 44.01
CA ILE A 339 6.07 -2.27 44.15
C ILE A 339 4.72 -2.41 44.86
N HIS A 340 3.88 -3.34 44.40
CA HIS A 340 2.60 -3.64 45.02
C HIS A 340 2.78 -4.04 46.50
N GLY A 341 3.77 -4.90 46.80
CA GLY A 341 4.08 -5.32 48.17
C GLY A 341 4.59 -4.19 49.05
N LEU A 342 5.29 -3.19 48.49
CA LEU A 342 5.70 -1.99 49.23
C LEU A 342 4.49 -1.13 49.60
N LEU A 343 3.61 -0.83 48.64
CA LEU A 343 2.41 -0.03 48.86
C LEU A 343 1.44 -0.71 49.84
N GLN A 344 1.30 -2.03 49.76
CA GLN A 344 0.49 -2.79 50.72
C GLN A 344 1.05 -2.66 52.15
N ARG A 345 2.37 -2.80 52.33
CA ARG A 345 3.01 -2.61 53.65
C ARG A 345 2.85 -1.18 54.17
N ALA A 346 2.89 -0.18 53.29
CA ALA A 346 2.62 1.21 53.65
C ALA A 346 1.19 1.40 54.18
N LEU A 347 0.19 0.87 53.46
CA LEU A 347 -1.21 0.89 53.90
C LEU A 347 -1.38 0.23 55.29
N ASP A 348 -0.80 -0.96 55.46
CA ASP A 348 -0.89 -1.71 56.73
C ASP A 348 -0.22 -0.94 57.89
N ALA A 349 0.93 -0.28 57.64
CA ALA A 349 1.64 0.51 58.63
C ALA A 349 0.86 1.76 59.06
N VAL A 350 0.24 2.50 58.13
CA VAL A 350 -0.58 3.68 58.48
C VAL A 350 -1.83 3.26 59.26
N ARG A 351 -2.48 2.16 58.86
CA ARG A 351 -3.65 1.65 59.60
C ARG A 351 -3.27 1.28 61.03
N LEU A 352 -2.21 0.50 61.22
CA LEU A 352 -1.73 0.09 62.54
C LEU A 352 -1.25 1.27 63.39
N LEU A 353 -0.65 2.29 62.76
CA LEU A 353 -0.29 3.51 63.48
C LEU A 353 -1.54 4.26 63.95
N GLY A 354 -2.58 4.41 63.12
CA GLY A 354 -3.83 5.04 63.52
C GLY A 354 -4.49 4.37 64.74
N GLU A 355 -4.35 3.05 64.85
CA GLU A 355 -4.85 2.26 66.00
C GLU A 355 -3.99 2.44 67.27
N ARG A 356 -2.71 2.82 67.15
CA ARG A 356 -1.72 2.82 68.24
C ARG A 356 -1.12 4.18 68.58
N ASP A 357 -1.43 5.23 67.81
CA ASP A 357 -0.79 6.55 67.91
C ASP A 357 -0.85 7.11 69.33
N GLU A 358 -2.03 7.08 69.96
CA GLU A 358 -2.24 7.56 71.34
C GLU A 358 -1.40 6.76 72.34
N ALA A 359 -1.44 5.42 72.27
CA ALA A 359 -0.68 4.54 73.17
C ALA A 359 0.84 4.73 73.02
N ILE A 360 1.33 4.98 71.80
CA ILE A 360 2.74 5.26 71.50
C ILE A 360 3.14 6.61 72.13
N ARG A 361 2.34 7.66 71.93
CA ARG A 361 2.59 8.99 72.51
C ARG A 361 2.59 8.96 74.02
N GLU A 362 1.59 8.33 74.65
CA GLU A 362 1.54 8.18 76.10
C GLU A 362 2.77 7.47 76.67
N ALA A 363 3.17 6.35 76.06
CA ALA A 363 4.32 5.58 76.52
C ALA A 363 5.64 6.35 76.34
N ALA A 364 5.78 7.09 75.24
CA ALA A 364 6.95 7.91 74.96
C ALA A 364 7.07 9.10 75.92
N THR A 365 5.98 9.87 76.11
CA THR A 365 5.94 11.00 77.05
C THR A 365 6.26 10.55 78.47
N ALA A 366 5.71 9.41 78.90
CA ALA A 366 5.95 8.86 80.23
C ALA A 366 7.40 8.41 80.49
N VAL A 367 8.24 8.32 79.45
CA VAL A 367 9.70 8.13 79.54
C VAL A 367 10.43 9.46 79.51
N LEU A 368 10.03 10.38 78.61
CA LEU A 368 10.63 11.70 78.44
C LEU A 368 10.51 12.59 79.68
N GLU A 369 9.44 12.44 80.46
CA GLU A 369 9.24 13.17 81.74
C GLU A 369 10.17 12.71 82.87
N LEU A 370 10.88 11.59 82.72
CA LEU A 370 11.80 11.10 83.74
C LEU A 370 13.09 11.93 83.75
N GLN A 371 13.40 12.56 84.89
CA GLN A 371 14.69 13.21 85.12
C GLN A 371 15.73 12.23 85.67
N GLU A 372 15.30 11.36 86.60
CA GLU A 372 16.10 10.27 87.21
C GLU A 372 15.18 9.07 87.48
N ALA A 373 15.69 7.84 87.31
CA ALA A 373 14.92 6.62 87.53
C ALA A 373 15.82 5.43 87.88
N THR A 374 15.30 4.50 88.68
CA THR A 374 15.98 3.23 88.98
C THR A 374 15.92 2.27 87.79
N MET A 375 16.86 1.33 87.71
CA MET A 375 16.91 0.33 86.63
C MET A 375 15.62 -0.50 86.52
N ALA A 376 14.92 -0.75 87.64
CA ALA A 376 13.63 -1.44 87.64
C ALA A 376 12.50 -0.61 86.99
N THR A 377 12.42 0.68 87.34
CA THR A 377 11.46 1.62 86.72
C THR A 377 11.73 1.78 85.23
N LEU A 378 13.01 1.88 84.84
CA LEU A 378 13.44 1.92 83.44
C LEU A 378 13.01 0.66 82.67
N GLN A 379 13.25 -0.54 83.21
CA GLN A 379 12.82 -1.80 82.58
C GLN A 379 11.29 -1.92 82.42
N GLN A 380 10.51 -1.46 83.40
CA GLN A 380 9.05 -1.45 83.31
C GLN A 380 8.56 -0.49 82.21
N LYS A 381 9.12 0.71 82.14
CA LYS A 381 8.78 1.71 81.12
C LYS A 381 9.23 1.27 79.72
N GLN A 382 10.39 0.63 79.58
CA GLN A 382 10.86 0.03 78.32
C GLN A 382 9.90 -1.04 77.80
N LYS A 383 9.39 -1.92 78.67
CA LYS A 383 8.39 -2.93 78.28
C LYS A 383 7.08 -2.28 77.81
N ARG A 384 6.63 -1.21 78.47
CA ARG A 384 5.43 -0.46 78.05
C ARG A 384 5.65 0.24 76.71
N LEU A 385 6.82 0.84 76.50
CA LEU A 385 7.22 1.50 75.24
C LEU A 385 7.27 0.48 74.08
N ALA A 386 7.89 -0.68 74.29
CA ALA A 386 7.92 -1.76 73.30
C ALA A 386 6.53 -2.34 73.00
N ARG A 387 5.67 -2.49 74.02
CA ARG A 387 4.30 -2.96 73.85
C ARG A 387 3.41 -1.97 73.09
N ALA A 388 3.63 -0.66 73.28
CA ALA A 388 2.90 0.38 72.57
C ALA A 388 3.21 0.38 71.07
N LEU A 389 4.47 0.10 70.69
CA LEU A 389 4.85 -0.08 69.28
C LEU A 389 4.32 -1.41 68.70
N GLY A 390 4.48 -2.51 69.46
CA GLY A 390 4.09 -3.88 69.05
C GLY A 390 4.74 -4.29 67.72
N ASP A 391 3.99 -4.93 66.83
CA ASP A 391 4.48 -5.36 65.49
C ASP A 391 4.49 -4.26 64.42
N LEU A 392 4.30 -2.99 64.78
CA LEU A 392 4.29 -1.88 63.83
C LEU A 392 5.68 -1.73 63.19
N LYS A 393 5.77 -1.99 61.89
CA LYS A 393 6.98 -1.77 61.09
C LYS A 393 6.73 -0.62 60.12
N TRP A 394 7.37 0.51 60.36
CA TRP A 394 7.26 1.68 59.49
C TRP A 394 8.19 1.53 58.27
N PRO A 395 7.68 1.67 57.04
CA PRO A 395 8.52 1.65 55.83
C PRO A 395 9.55 2.79 55.86
N GLU A 396 10.79 2.50 55.46
CA GLU A 396 11.88 3.49 55.43
C GLU A 396 11.64 4.57 54.36
N GLU A 397 10.87 4.24 53.33
CA GLU A 397 10.54 5.13 52.22
C GLU A 397 9.50 6.21 52.58
N LEU A 398 8.86 6.11 53.75
CA LEU A 398 7.86 7.06 54.23
C LEU A 398 8.43 7.99 55.30
N ALA A 399 8.03 9.26 55.24
CA ALA A 399 8.37 10.23 56.26
C ALA A 399 7.84 9.82 57.65
N TRP A 400 8.66 9.99 58.68
CA TRP A 400 8.35 9.56 60.03
C TRP A 400 7.26 10.43 60.68
N PRO A 401 6.14 9.83 61.13
CA PRO A 401 5.11 10.50 61.91
C PRO A 401 5.64 10.98 63.27
N GLU A 402 4.98 11.97 63.84
CA GLU A 402 5.40 12.58 65.10
C GLU A 402 5.40 11.58 66.27
N ALA A 403 4.42 10.66 66.34
CA ALA A 403 4.40 9.62 67.37
C ALA A 403 5.63 8.70 67.31
N LEU A 404 6.12 8.34 66.12
CA LEU A 404 7.34 7.54 65.96
C LEU A 404 8.60 8.34 66.27
N LYS A 405 8.62 9.65 65.95
CA LYS A 405 9.71 10.55 66.37
C LYS A 405 9.78 10.68 67.89
N LEU A 406 8.64 10.84 68.56
CA LEU A 406 8.55 10.86 70.02
C LEU A 406 8.99 9.53 70.63
N HIS A 407 8.59 8.40 70.03
CA HIS A 407 9.05 7.08 70.44
C HIS A 407 10.57 6.95 70.33
N GLN A 408 11.18 7.41 69.23
CA GLN A 408 12.63 7.41 69.06
C GLN A 408 13.34 8.31 70.08
N GLN A 409 12.81 9.52 70.32
CA GLN A 409 13.35 10.42 71.35
C GLN A 409 13.27 9.79 72.75
N ALA A 410 12.19 9.06 73.05
CA ALA A 410 12.04 8.33 74.29
C ALA A 410 13.07 7.18 74.40
N LEU A 411 13.39 6.47 73.31
CA LEU A 411 14.45 5.47 73.27
C LEU A 411 15.84 6.10 73.51
N ASP A 412 16.12 7.24 72.88
CA ASP A 412 17.39 7.95 73.04
C ASP A 412 17.54 8.49 74.48
N HIS A 413 16.46 9.07 75.04
CA HIS A 413 16.42 9.54 76.43
C HIS A 413 16.55 8.37 77.42
N PHE A 414 15.88 7.26 77.13
CA PHE A 414 16.03 6.02 77.89
C PHE A 414 17.49 5.53 77.89
N ALA A 415 18.17 5.52 76.74
CA ALA A 415 19.57 5.11 76.65
C ALA A 415 20.49 6.02 77.51
N ARG A 416 20.21 7.33 77.54
CA ARG A 416 20.92 8.28 78.41
C ARG A 416 20.66 8.01 79.90
N LEU A 417 19.40 7.82 80.30
CA LEU A 417 19.03 7.49 81.67
C LEU A 417 19.59 6.14 82.12
N GLN A 418 19.61 5.15 81.23
CA GLN A 418 20.20 3.84 81.47
C GLN A 418 21.72 3.93 81.63
N THR A 419 22.40 4.75 80.83
CA THR A 419 23.84 4.99 80.96
C THR A 419 24.16 5.69 82.29
N LYS A 420 23.37 6.69 82.69
CA LYS A 420 23.53 7.37 83.99
C LYS A 420 23.27 6.43 85.18
N ALA A 421 22.17 5.67 85.16
CA ALA A 421 21.87 4.68 86.19
C ALA A 421 22.94 3.58 86.25
N GLY A 422 23.43 3.14 85.08
CA GLY A 422 24.53 2.18 84.95
C GLY A 422 25.85 2.71 85.49
N ALA A 423 26.21 3.97 85.21
CA ALA A 423 27.41 4.60 85.75
C ALA A 423 27.35 4.74 87.28
N MET A 424 26.19 5.12 87.84
CA MET A 424 26.00 5.16 89.30
C MET A 424 26.09 3.76 89.94
N GLU A 425 25.56 2.72 89.29
CA GLU A 425 25.72 1.32 89.72
C GLU A 425 27.18 0.85 89.57
N GLU A 426 27.87 1.23 88.50
CA GLU A 426 29.25 0.87 88.20
C GLU A 426 30.24 1.55 89.14
N ASP A 427 30.03 2.82 89.51
CA ASP A 427 30.78 3.52 90.55
C ASP A 427 30.63 2.82 91.91
N ALA A 428 29.40 2.43 92.27
CA ALA A 428 29.15 1.66 93.49
C ALA A 428 29.83 0.27 93.45
N ILE A 429 29.81 -0.39 92.30
CA ILE A 429 30.49 -1.67 92.07
C ILE A 429 32.01 -1.53 92.11
N ASN A 430 32.59 -0.50 91.51
CA ASN A 430 34.03 -0.26 91.47
C ASN A 430 34.57 0.03 92.88
N ASN A 431 33.81 0.77 93.69
CA ASN A 431 34.11 0.95 95.11
C ASN A 431 34.12 -0.40 95.87
N ILE A 432 33.12 -1.27 95.62
CA ILE A 432 33.09 -2.63 96.18
C ILE A 432 34.26 -3.49 95.69
N LYS A 433 34.62 -3.44 94.40
CA LYS A 433 35.76 -4.18 93.83
C LYS A 433 37.09 -3.75 94.43
N SER A 434 37.30 -2.45 94.63
CA SER A 434 38.50 -1.92 95.31
C SER A 434 38.62 -2.52 96.71
N LEU A 435 37.54 -2.46 97.50
CA LEU A 435 37.50 -3.05 98.85
C LEU A 435 37.70 -4.57 98.86
N LEU A 436 37.22 -5.29 97.84
CA LEU A 436 37.44 -6.73 97.70
C LEU A 436 38.87 -7.09 97.28
N ALA A 437 39.51 -6.26 96.46
CA ALA A 437 40.92 -6.44 96.09
C ALA A 437 41.84 -6.18 97.28
N ASP A 438 41.56 -5.13 98.06
CA ASP A 438 42.25 -4.84 99.31
C ASP A 438 42.05 -6.01 100.31
N LEU A 439 40.83 -6.54 100.41
CA LEU A 439 40.53 -7.73 101.22
C LEU A 439 41.32 -8.97 100.77
N ALA A 440 41.38 -9.25 99.47
CA ALA A 440 42.12 -10.39 98.93
C ALA A 440 43.63 -10.26 99.12
N SER A 441 44.18 -9.05 98.94
CA SER A 441 45.60 -8.75 99.21
C SER A 441 45.98 -9.02 100.66
N GLU A 442 45.15 -8.62 101.62
CA GLU A 442 45.37 -8.93 103.04
C GLU A 442 45.23 -10.43 103.36
N ILE A 443 44.40 -11.18 102.61
CA ILE A 443 44.30 -12.66 102.71
C ILE A 443 45.58 -13.33 102.17
N GLU A 444 46.11 -12.88 101.02
CA GLU A 444 47.36 -13.40 100.44
C GLU A 444 48.58 -13.08 101.32
N GLN A 445 48.62 -11.90 101.94
CA GLN A 445 49.66 -11.51 102.90
C GLN A 445 49.54 -12.26 104.25
N GLY A 446 48.53 -13.11 104.42
CA GLY A 446 48.29 -13.90 105.65
C GLY A 446 47.78 -13.07 106.82
N HIS A 447 47.39 -11.81 106.58
CA HIS A 447 46.96 -10.87 107.59
C HIS A 447 45.48 -11.06 107.94
N LEU A 448 45.23 -12.01 108.85
CA LEU A 448 43.88 -12.39 109.27
C LEU A 448 43.05 -11.23 109.87
N LYS A 449 43.67 -10.24 110.51
CA LYS A 449 42.96 -9.12 111.20
C LYS A 449 42.50 -7.99 110.25
N PRO A 450 43.35 -7.42 109.39
CA PRO A 450 42.93 -6.48 108.34
C PRO A 450 41.88 -7.07 107.40
N ALA A 451 42.04 -8.35 107.00
CA ALA A 451 41.08 -9.06 106.17
C ALA A 451 39.67 -9.11 106.81
N ASN A 452 39.58 -9.38 108.11
CA ASN A 452 38.28 -9.40 108.80
C ASN A 452 37.59 -8.01 108.89
N ARG A 453 38.34 -6.89 108.89
CA ARG A 453 37.77 -5.53 108.90
C ARG A 453 37.21 -5.16 107.52
N LEU A 454 37.98 -5.37 106.46
CA LEU A 454 37.57 -5.08 105.08
C LEU A 454 36.37 -5.95 104.66
N LEU A 455 36.29 -7.20 105.15
CA LEU A 455 35.14 -8.08 104.98
C LEU A 455 33.84 -7.48 105.54
N LYS A 456 33.90 -6.72 106.64
CA LYS A 456 32.73 -6.09 107.28
C LYS A 456 32.24 -4.86 106.51
N GLU A 457 33.14 -4.02 106.03
CA GLU A 457 32.84 -2.82 105.24
C GLU A 457 32.28 -3.19 103.85
N ALA A 458 32.89 -4.17 103.16
CA ALA A 458 32.40 -4.68 101.88
C ALA A 458 31.00 -5.33 102.00
N ASN A 459 30.69 -5.99 103.12
CA ASN A 459 29.36 -6.55 103.38
C ASN A 459 28.26 -5.49 103.53
N GLN A 460 28.57 -4.28 104.00
CA GLN A 460 27.57 -3.21 104.14
C GLN A 460 27.21 -2.62 102.77
N LEU A 461 28.20 -2.33 101.93
CA LEU A 461 27.97 -1.73 100.61
C LEU A 461 27.27 -2.68 99.64
N VAL A 462 27.58 -3.98 99.68
CA VAL A 462 26.93 -4.99 98.83
C VAL A 462 25.43 -5.14 99.11
N ARG A 463 24.93 -4.75 100.30
CA ARG A 463 23.48 -4.79 100.62
C ARG A 463 22.64 -3.77 99.86
N HIS A 464 23.27 -2.72 99.33
CA HIS A 464 22.58 -1.66 98.58
C HIS A 464 22.56 -1.90 97.06
N LEU A 465 23.17 -2.99 96.56
CA LEU A 465 23.13 -3.38 95.15
C LEU A 465 21.88 -4.21 94.81
N PRO A 466 21.41 -4.19 93.54
CA PRO A 466 20.34 -5.08 93.07
C PRO A 466 20.67 -6.56 93.29
N VAL A 467 19.68 -7.36 93.73
CA VAL A 467 19.85 -8.75 94.21
C VAL A 467 20.68 -9.65 93.27
N LYS A 468 20.49 -9.54 91.94
CA LYS A 468 21.26 -10.33 90.96
C LYS A 468 22.76 -9.95 90.96
N VAL A 469 23.07 -8.66 91.00
CA VAL A 469 24.45 -8.14 91.00
C VAL A 469 25.08 -8.37 92.37
N ALA A 470 24.33 -8.11 93.44
CA ALA A 470 24.74 -8.38 94.82
C ALA A 470 25.09 -9.86 95.01
N SER A 471 24.37 -10.81 94.38
CA SER A 471 24.61 -12.25 94.55
C SER A 471 26.03 -12.70 94.16
N GLY A 472 26.62 -12.08 93.13
CA GLY A 472 27.98 -12.37 92.68
C GLY A 472 29.04 -11.86 93.67
N TYR A 473 28.88 -10.64 94.17
CA TYR A 473 29.75 -10.07 95.20
C TYR A 473 29.53 -10.72 96.57
N GLN A 474 28.31 -11.16 96.89
CA GLN A 474 28.01 -11.98 98.07
C GLN A 474 28.62 -13.38 97.94
N LYS A 475 28.68 -13.96 96.73
CA LYS A 475 29.40 -15.20 96.48
C LYS A 475 30.90 -14.99 96.61
N LYS A 476 31.48 -13.91 96.05
CA LYS A 476 32.91 -13.57 96.19
C LYS A 476 33.30 -13.27 97.63
N LEU A 477 32.46 -12.56 98.38
CA LEU A 477 32.61 -12.37 99.83
C LEU A 477 32.55 -13.70 100.56
N ARG A 478 31.64 -14.62 100.19
CA ARG A 478 31.61 -15.99 100.74
C ARG A 478 32.84 -16.79 100.35
N GLU A 479 33.36 -16.68 99.13
CA GLU A 479 34.59 -17.32 98.67
C GLU A 479 35.82 -16.78 99.40
N LEU A 480 35.96 -15.47 99.57
CA LEU A 480 37.05 -14.86 100.35
C LEU A 480 36.90 -15.16 101.84
N THR A 481 35.67 -15.28 102.34
CA THR A 481 35.39 -15.82 103.69
C THR A 481 35.79 -17.29 103.78
N VAL A 482 35.55 -18.07 102.72
CA VAL A 482 35.96 -19.47 102.61
C VAL A 482 37.47 -19.58 102.39
N GLN A 483 38.17 -18.68 101.71
CA GLN A 483 39.63 -18.64 101.59
C GLN A 483 40.31 -18.22 102.88
N ILE A 484 39.70 -17.32 103.65
CA ILE A 484 40.04 -17.13 105.07
C ILE A 484 39.88 -18.45 105.86
N ASN A 485 39.01 -19.36 105.42
CA ASN A 485 38.76 -20.69 105.99
C ASN A 485 39.46 -21.87 105.25
N GLU A 486 40.06 -21.68 104.07
CA GLU A 486 40.68 -22.68 103.18
C GLU A 486 42.19 -22.43 103.06
N LEU A 487 42.71 -21.23 103.37
CA LEU A 487 44.05 -21.07 103.96
C LEU A 487 44.23 -21.93 105.21
N ARG A 488 43.11 -22.43 105.75
CA ARG A 488 43.03 -23.41 106.81
C ARG A 488 42.82 -24.87 106.32
N ASP A 489 42.47 -25.15 105.05
CA ASP A 489 42.05 -26.49 104.56
C ASP A 489 42.54 -26.91 103.13
N TRP A 490 43.49 -26.21 102.48
CA TRP A 490 44.05 -26.55 101.15
C TRP A 490 45.00 -27.77 101.16
N GLN A 491 44.49 -28.96 101.49
CA GLN A 491 45.20 -30.22 101.32
C GLN A 491 44.27 -31.38 100.87
N GLY A 492 44.32 -31.73 99.57
CA GLY A 492 43.83 -32.99 98.95
C GLY A 492 42.43 -32.91 98.31
N PHE A 493 42.05 -33.53 97.18
CA PHE A 493 42.62 -34.58 96.33
C PHE A 493 41.62 -34.85 95.16
N VAL A 494 41.93 -34.78 93.84
CA VAL A 494 41.00 -35.22 92.73
C VAL A 494 41.76 -35.60 91.44
N ALA A 495 41.72 -36.87 90.98
CA ALA A 495 42.14 -37.25 89.61
C ALA A 495 41.61 -38.58 89.02
N THR A 496 40.87 -39.44 89.76
CA THR A 496 40.50 -40.79 89.27
C THR A 496 39.14 -40.95 88.56
N PRO A 497 38.06 -40.17 88.82
CA PRO A 497 36.73 -40.43 88.25
C PRO A 497 36.57 -40.26 86.73
N LYS A 498 37.44 -39.48 86.08
CA LYS A 498 37.21 -38.99 84.71
C LYS A 498 37.57 -39.97 83.60
N LYS A 499 38.32 -41.04 83.91
CA LYS A 499 38.75 -42.05 82.93
C LYS A 499 37.72 -43.14 82.66
N GLU A 500 36.78 -43.37 83.58
CA GLU A 500 35.75 -44.41 83.42
C GLU A 500 34.59 -43.93 82.52
N GLU A 501 34.33 -42.62 82.44
CA GLU A 501 33.28 -42.01 81.62
C GLU A 501 33.54 -42.16 80.10
N LEU A 502 34.79 -41.97 79.67
CA LEU A 502 35.17 -42.03 78.24
C LEU A 502 35.02 -43.43 77.61
N ILE A 503 35.05 -44.50 78.41
CA ILE A 503 34.86 -45.87 77.89
C ILE A 503 33.40 -46.11 77.50
N GLY A 504 32.46 -45.64 78.32
CA GLY A 504 31.02 -45.80 78.05
C GLY A 504 30.56 -45.07 76.79
N GLU A 505 31.14 -43.90 76.50
CA GLU A 505 30.82 -43.15 75.29
C GLU A 505 31.28 -43.84 74.00
N MET A 506 32.40 -44.58 74.04
CA MET A 506 32.91 -45.32 72.87
C MET A 506 32.09 -46.58 72.59
N GLU A 507 31.68 -47.32 73.64
CA GLU A 507 30.85 -48.52 73.50
C GLU A 507 29.47 -48.21 72.90
N ALA A 508 28.90 -47.03 73.18
CA ALA A 508 27.61 -46.59 72.63
C ALA A 508 27.61 -46.34 71.10
N LEU A 509 28.79 -46.30 70.45
CA LEU A 509 28.91 -46.07 69.01
C LEU A 509 28.85 -47.35 68.15
N VAL A 510 28.92 -48.54 68.76
CA VAL A 510 29.09 -49.84 68.07
C VAL A 510 27.89 -50.25 67.21
N ASP A 511 26.70 -49.71 67.46
CA ASP A 511 25.46 -49.97 66.68
C ASP A 511 24.75 -48.65 66.27
N SER A 512 25.52 -47.57 66.12
CA SER A 512 24.97 -46.25 65.82
C SER A 512 24.54 -46.11 64.35
N GLU A 513 23.35 -45.58 64.09
CA GLU A 513 22.83 -45.29 62.73
C GLU A 513 23.40 -43.99 62.10
N LEU A 514 24.51 -43.46 62.62
CA LEU A 514 25.11 -42.24 62.10
C LEU A 514 25.70 -42.44 60.69
N ASP A 515 25.66 -41.39 59.87
CA ASP A 515 26.34 -41.38 58.56
C ASP A 515 27.84 -41.73 58.73
N PRO A 516 28.42 -42.58 57.85
CA PRO A 516 29.80 -43.07 57.98
C PRO A 516 30.87 -41.97 58.17
N GLN A 517 30.69 -40.78 57.58
CA GLN A 517 31.62 -39.68 57.76
C GLN A 517 31.50 -39.01 59.14
N ALA A 518 30.28 -38.89 59.66
CA ALA A 518 30.01 -38.35 60.99
C ALA A 518 30.45 -39.33 62.10
N LEU A 519 30.24 -40.63 61.89
CA LEU A 519 30.67 -41.70 62.79
C LEU A 519 32.20 -41.73 62.92
N SER A 520 32.93 -41.69 61.80
CA SER A 520 34.40 -41.63 61.81
C SER A 520 34.96 -40.40 62.54
N ASN A 521 34.32 -39.23 62.43
CA ASN A 521 34.77 -38.01 63.11
C ASN A 521 34.57 -38.09 64.63
N LYS A 522 33.47 -38.70 65.09
CA LYS A 522 33.14 -38.83 66.52
C LYS A 522 34.08 -39.82 67.23
N ILE A 523 34.41 -40.94 66.58
CA ILE A 523 35.40 -41.90 67.07
C ILE A 523 36.77 -41.22 67.27
N ARG A 524 37.21 -40.40 66.31
CA ARG A 524 38.50 -39.68 66.40
C ARG A 524 38.56 -38.73 67.60
N ARG A 525 37.47 -38.00 67.88
CA ARG A 525 37.40 -37.06 69.00
C ARG A 525 37.54 -37.74 70.36
N LEU A 526 36.83 -38.86 70.57
CA LEU A 526 36.93 -39.62 71.82
C LEU A 526 38.35 -40.19 72.04
N GLN A 527 39.03 -40.60 70.96
CA GLN A 527 40.43 -41.05 71.03
C GLN A 527 41.40 -39.91 71.41
N GLU A 528 41.13 -38.68 70.98
CA GLU A 528 41.89 -37.49 71.38
C GLU A 528 41.65 -37.12 72.85
N GLU A 529 40.39 -37.17 73.32
CA GLU A 529 40.02 -36.88 74.72
C GLU A 529 40.62 -37.90 75.70
N TRP A 530 40.69 -39.18 75.31
CA TRP A 530 41.38 -40.23 76.07
C TRP A 530 42.88 -39.94 76.27
N ARG A 531 43.57 -39.46 75.21
CA ARG A 531 45.01 -39.16 75.26
C ARG A 531 45.33 -37.98 76.19
N GLY A 532 44.37 -37.13 76.52
CA GLY A 532 44.55 -35.92 77.35
C GLY A 532 44.58 -36.15 78.87
N LEU A 533 44.16 -37.30 79.39
CA LEU A 533 43.95 -37.53 80.83
C LEU A 533 45.19 -38.01 81.63
N GLY A 534 46.39 -38.05 81.03
CA GLY A 534 47.66 -38.39 81.68
C GLY A 534 47.75 -39.82 82.25
N GLU A 535 48.94 -40.28 82.67
CA GLU A 535 49.07 -41.63 83.29
C GLU A 535 48.67 -41.59 84.77
N ALA A 536 47.59 -42.29 85.10
CA ALA A 536 47.22 -42.62 86.47
C ALA A 536 47.60 -44.07 86.74
N ASP A 537 48.12 -44.35 87.93
CA ASP A 537 48.53 -45.62 88.53
C ASP A 537 48.72 -46.84 87.59
N LYS A 538 49.98 -47.33 87.51
CA LYS A 538 50.51 -48.22 86.45
C LYS A 538 49.81 -49.59 86.31
N GLY A 539 48.92 -49.97 87.23
CA GLY A 539 48.18 -51.24 87.17
C GLY A 539 46.81 -51.16 86.47
N ARG A 540 46.07 -50.05 86.59
CA ARG A 540 44.65 -49.94 86.21
C ARG A 540 44.42 -49.32 84.82
N ASN A 541 45.44 -48.63 84.29
CA ASN A 541 45.37 -47.90 83.01
C ASN A 541 45.36 -48.83 81.78
N LYS A 542 45.96 -50.03 81.89
CA LYS A 542 46.05 -50.98 80.77
C LYS A 542 44.70 -51.63 80.45
N GLU A 543 43.96 -52.03 81.48
CA GLU A 543 42.63 -52.63 81.35
C GLU A 543 41.60 -51.65 80.76
N LEU A 544 41.64 -50.40 81.22
CA LEU A 544 40.78 -49.33 80.72
C LEU A 544 41.05 -49.01 79.23
N TRP A 545 42.31 -49.13 78.76
CA TRP A 545 42.68 -48.92 77.35
C TRP A 545 42.26 -50.05 76.42
N GLU A 546 42.44 -51.31 76.82
CA GLU A 546 42.06 -52.47 76.00
C GLU A 546 40.56 -52.47 75.68
N ARG A 547 39.70 -52.10 76.65
CA ARG A 547 38.26 -51.93 76.46
C ARG A 547 37.92 -50.79 75.49
N PHE A 548 38.55 -49.64 75.66
CA PHE A 548 38.34 -48.48 74.80
C PHE A 548 38.72 -48.76 73.34
N SER A 549 39.84 -49.44 73.09
CA SER A 549 40.31 -49.77 71.73
C SER A 549 39.41 -50.76 71.00
N ALA A 550 38.93 -51.80 71.68
CA ALA A 550 38.06 -52.82 71.08
C ALA A 550 36.69 -52.23 70.66
N ALA A 551 36.13 -51.33 71.47
CA ALA A 551 34.91 -50.60 71.14
C ALA A 551 35.11 -49.66 69.93
N ALA A 552 36.25 -48.98 69.85
CA ALA A 552 36.58 -48.10 68.73
C ALA A 552 36.73 -48.86 67.40
N ASP A 553 37.37 -50.03 67.41
CA ASP A 553 37.56 -50.85 66.20
C ASP A 553 36.24 -51.37 65.65
N LYS A 554 35.35 -51.86 66.52
CA LYS A 554 34.04 -52.39 66.11
C LYS A 554 33.11 -51.28 65.59
N ALA A 555 33.14 -50.10 66.19
CA ALA A 555 32.38 -48.94 65.73
C ALA A 555 32.85 -48.40 64.37
N TYR A 556 34.09 -48.68 63.94
CA TYR A 556 34.64 -48.17 62.67
C TYR A 556 34.33 -49.05 61.44
N GLU A 557 33.87 -50.30 61.62
CA GLU A 557 33.71 -51.28 60.53
C GLU A 557 32.78 -50.79 59.39
N PRO A 558 31.61 -50.15 59.64
CA PRO A 558 30.76 -49.60 58.58
C PRO A 558 31.43 -48.48 57.75
N CYS A 559 32.40 -47.78 58.34
CA CYS A 559 33.13 -46.71 57.67
C CYS A 559 34.06 -47.25 56.56
N ARG A 560 34.61 -48.47 56.73
CA ARG A 560 35.54 -49.08 55.77
C ARG A 560 34.92 -49.28 54.39
N GLY A 561 33.76 -49.93 54.32
CA GLY A 561 33.07 -50.21 53.04
C GLY A 561 32.58 -48.94 52.31
N TYR A 562 32.25 -47.87 53.03
CA TYR A 562 31.92 -46.58 52.44
C TYR A 562 33.14 -45.91 51.80
N PHE A 563 34.27 -45.86 52.50
CA PHE A 563 35.50 -45.23 51.99
C PHE A 563 36.14 -46.00 50.83
N GLU A 564 36.01 -47.33 50.78
CA GLU A 564 36.41 -48.15 49.63
C GLU A 564 35.60 -47.81 48.36
N LYS A 565 34.27 -47.74 48.46
CA LYS A 565 33.40 -47.34 47.33
C LYS A 565 33.71 -45.91 46.86
N LEU A 566 33.93 -44.99 47.81
CA LEU A 566 34.29 -43.61 47.50
C LEU A 566 35.68 -43.50 46.83
N SER A 567 36.64 -44.34 47.23
CA SER A 567 37.95 -44.44 46.60
C SER A 567 37.83 -44.96 45.15
N ALA A 568 37.03 -45.98 44.90
CA ALA A 568 36.78 -46.50 43.55
C ALA A 568 36.12 -45.46 42.62
N VAL A 569 35.13 -44.70 43.11
CA VAL A 569 34.51 -43.59 42.34
C VAL A 569 35.54 -42.49 42.01
N ARG A 570 36.40 -42.12 42.96
CA ARG A 570 37.46 -41.13 42.74
C ARG A 570 38.47 -41.59 41.70
N GLN A 571 38.85 -42.88 41.70
CA GLN A 571 39.76 -43.44 40.71
C GLN A 571 39.12 -43.47 39.31
N ALA A 572 37.87 -43.95 39.19
CA ALA A 572 37.16 -43.95 37.91
C ALA A 572 36.98 -42.54 37.32
N ASN A 573 36.71 -41.53 38.16
CA ASN A 573 36.66 -40.14 37.72
C ASN A 573 38.03 -39.59 37.31
N LEU A 574 39.11 -40.00 37.98
CA LEU A 574 40.48 -39.62 37.62
C LEU A 574 40.86 -40.18 36.24
N ASP A 575 40.54 -41.45 35.97
CA ASP A 575 40.79 -42.10 34.67
C ASP A 575 40.01 -41.40 33.53
N LYS A 576 38.76 -41.00 33.78
CA LYS A 576 37.96 -40.22 32.82
C LYS A 576 38.57 -38.83 32.56
N ARG A 577 39.07 -38.13 33.59
CA ARG A 577 39.79 -36.86 33.42
C ARG A 577 41.07 -37.01 32.61
N HIS A 578 41.80 -38.11 32.80
CA HIS A 578 42.96 -38.44 31.96
C HIS A 578 42.55 -38.61 30.49
N ASN A 579 41.46 -39.35 30.23
CA ASN A 579 40.96 -39.56 28.86
C ASN A 579 40.62 -38.22 28.16
N VAL A 580 39.92 -37.31 28.84
CA VAL A 580 39.64 -35.96 28.30
C VAL A 580 40.93 -35.23 27.91
N CYS A 581 41.99 -35.33 28.72
CA CYS A 581 43.28 -34.72 28.40
C CYS A 581 43.95 -35.38 27.18
N GLU A 582 43.89 -36.70 27.05
CA GLU A 582 44.45 -37.41 25.89
C GLU A 582 43.71 -37.06 24.60
N GLN A 583 42.38 -37.01 24.64
CA GLN A 583 41.56 -36.61 23.50
C GLN A 583 41.86 -35.18 23.06
N LEU A 584 41.95 -34.24 24.00
CA LEU A 584 42.31 -32.85 23.68
C LEU A 584 43.73 -32.71 23.14
N ALA A 585 44.70 -33.46 23.69
CA ALA A 585 46.08 -33.44 23.21
C ALA A 585 46.17 -34.00 21.79
N ALA A 586 45.49 -35.11 21.51
CA ALA A 586 45.43 -35.69 20.17
C ALA A 586 44.77 -34.73 19.17
N TYR A 587 43.65 -34.10 19.55
CA TYR A 587 42.99 -33.09 18.72
C TYR A 587 43.93 -31.93 18.40
N LEU A 588 44.59 -31.34 19.40
CA LEU A 588 45.51 -30.21 19.19
C LEU A 588 46.67 -30.55 18.24
N GLN A 589 47.17 -31.79 18.29
CA GLN A 589 48.30 -32.23 17.48
C GLN A 589 47.92 -32.62 16.05
N GLN A 590 46.75 -33.22 15.86
CA GLN A 590 46.34 -33.82 14.57
C GLN A 590 45.44 -32.89 13.74
N TYR A 591 44.86 -31.86 14.33
CA TYR A 591 43.95 -30.94 13.64
C TYR A 591 44.71 -30.05 12.64
N ASP A 592 44.17 -29.91 11.43
CA ASP A 592 44.68 -28.99 10.41
C ASP A 592 44.34 -27.55 10.78
N TRP A 593 45.34 -26.81 11.27
CA TRP A 593 45.17 -25.42 11.68
C TRP A 593 45.18 -24.42 10.54
N ASP A 594 45.67 -24.81 9.36
CA ASP A 594 45.72 -23.93 8.19
C ASP A 594 44.32 -23.81 7.55
N ASN A 595 43.50 -24.87 7.66
CA ASN A 595 42.11 -24.92 7.21
C ASN A 595 41.11 -25.18 8.34
N ALA A 596 41.35 -24.57 9.51
CA ALA A 596 40.57 -24.81 10.70
C ALA A 596 39.08 -24.38 10.57
N ASP A 597 38.15 -25.30 10.85
CA ASP A 597 36.77 -24.93 11.19
C ASP A 597 36.71 -24.39 12.62
N TRP A 598 36.73 -23.06 12.74
CA TRP A 598 36.73 -22.37 14.02
C TRP A 598 35.44 -22.56 14.85
N LYS A 599 34.32 -22.93 14.20
CA LYS A 599 33.08 -23.25 14.91
C LYS A 599 33.22 -24.59 15.62
N ALA A 600 33.73 -25.61 14.91
CA ALA A 600 34.02 -26.92 15.47
C ALA A 600 35.08 -26.84 16.59
N VAL A 601 36.12 -26.04 16.40
CA VAL A 601 37.15 -25.78 17.43
C VAL A 601 36.54 -25.18 18.70
N ASN A 602 35.62 -24.21 18.58
CA ASN A 602 34.95 -23.62 19.73
C ASN A 602 33.99 -24.61 20.43
N GLU A 603 33.36 -25.51 19.68
CA GLU A 603 32.52 -26.58 20.23
C GLU A 603 33.35 -27.61 21.01
N VAL A 604 34.52 -28.00 20.51
CA VAL A 604 35.47 -28.87 21.22
C VAL A 604 35.91 -28.23 22.54
N TYR A 605 36.21 -26.92 22.52
CA TYR A 605 36.57 -26.17 23.73
C TYR A 605 35.46 -26.19 24.80
N GLU A 606 34.21 -25.92 24.42
CA GLU A 606 33.09 -25.93 25.37
C GLU A 606 32.73 -27.36 25.83
N THR A 607 32.81 -28.35 24.94
CA THR A 607 32.54 -29.76 25.26
C THR A 607 33.52 -30.27 26.30
N ALA A 608 34.82 -30.02 26.11
CA ALA A 608 35.83 -30.48 27.05
C ALA A 608 35.69 -29.83 28.45
N LYS A 609 35.31 -28.54 28.52
CA LYS A 609 34.98 -27.88 29.79
C LYS A 609 33.77 -28.53 30.48
N ASN A 610 32.75 -28.90 29.71
CA ASN A 610 31.55 -29.52 30.24
C ASN A 610 31.82 -30.94 30.73
N GLU A 611 32.52 -31.77 29.95
CA GLU A 611 32.93 -33.12 30.36
C GLU A 611 33.80 -33.11 31.62
N TRP A 612 34.76 -32.19 31.68
CA TRP A 612 35.62 -32.03 32.86
C TRP A 612 34.84 -31.79 34.17
N ARG A 613 33.71 -31.06 34.10
CA ARG A 613 32.84 -30.79 35.25
C ARG A 613 32.10 -32.03 35.76
N LEU A 614 31.86 -33.02 34.91
CA LEU A 614 31.10 -34.23 35.26
C LEU A 614 31.89 -35.21 36.14
N TYR A 615 33.22 -35.19 36.06
CA TYR A 615 34.08 -36.19 36.71
C TYR A 615 34.61 -35.68 38.05
N THR A 616 33.72 -35.58 39.06
CA THR A 616 34.03 -35.18 40.45
C THR A 616 33.27 -36.09 41.43
N PRO A 617 33.82 -36.46 42.60
CA PRO A 617 35.12 -36.08 43.18
C PRO A 617 36.30 -36.93 42.66
N VAL A 618 37.53 -36.43 42.85
CA VAL A 618 38.82 -37.11 42.56
C VAL A 618 39.80 -36.98 43.73
N GLU A 619 40.88 -37.76 43.74
CA GLU A 619 41.98 -37.63 44.73
C GLU A 619 42.71 -36.28 44.56
N ARG A 620 43.16 -35.65 45.65
CA ARG A 620 43.65 -34.26 45.65
C ARG A 620 45.01 -34.11 44.94
N LYS A 621 45.97 -34.99 45.22
CA LYS A 621 47.34 -34.89 44.70
C LYS A 621 47.41 -35.27 43.22
N GLU A 622 46.83 -36.41 42.85
CA GLU A 622 46.83 -36.86 41.46
C GLU A 622 45.83 -36.05 40.61
N GLY A 623 44.67 -35.71 41.16
CA GLY A 623 43.71 -34.83 40.48
C GLY A 623 44.27 -33.45 40.13
N LYS A 624 45.15 -32.89 40.97
CA LYS A 624 45.83 -31.61 40.68
C LYS A 624 46.73 -31.70 39.43
N LYS A 625 47.52 -32.77 39.29
CA LYS A 625 48.41 -32.93 38.11
C LYS A 625 47.63 -32.99 36.81
N VAL A 626 46.52 -33.74 36.79
CA VAL A 626 45.65 -33.85 35.60
C VAL A 626 44.96 -32.51 35.32
N GLN A 627 44.56 -31.79 36.37
CA GLN A 627 43.97 -30.46 36.23
C GLN A 627 44.94 -29.44 35.63
N ASP A 628 46.20 -29.43 36.08
CA ASP A 628 47.23 -28.54 35.52
C ASP A 628 47.47 -28.85 34.03
N ARG A 629 47.50 -30.14 33.65
CA ARG A 629 47.59 -30.57 32.25
C ARG A 629 46.37 -30.14 31.42
N PHE A 630 45.16 -30.37 31.92
CA PHE A 630 43.92 -29.97 31.25
C PHE A 630 43.85 -28.47 31.00
N ASN A 631 44.19 -27.66 32.01
CA ASN A 631 44.24 -26.21 31.89
C ASN A 631 45.23 -25.77 30.80
N GLY A 632 46.44 -26.36 30.76
CA GLY A 632 47.43 -26.04 29.73
C GLY A 632 46.98 -26.41 28.30
N LEU A 633 46.20 -27.47 28.12
CA LEU A 633 45.61 -27.85 26.82
C LEU A 633 44.46 -26.90 26.44
N LEU A 634 43.58 -26.56 27.39
CA LEU A 634 42.52 -25.59 27.16
C LEU A 634 43.05 -24.19 26.85
N ASP A 635 44.13 -23.77 27.51
CA ASP A 635 44.76 -22.47 27.27
C ASP A 635 45.27 -22.38 25.82
N GLN A 636 45.92 -23.44 25.29
CA GLN A 636 46.36 -23.49 23.89
C GLN A 636 45.18 -23.35 22.91
N LEU A 637 44.07 -24.05 23.17
CA LEU A 637 42.87 -23.98 22.33
C LEU A 637 42.21 -22.60 22.40
N ARG A 638 42.14 -22.02 23.60
CA ARG A 638 41.63 -20.67 23.85
C ARG A 638 42.46 -19.61 23.13
N ASP A 639 43.78 -19.70 23.19
CA ASP A 639 44.67 -18.70 22.60
C ASP A 639 44.55 -18.70 21.07
N ARG A 640 44.38 -19.88 20.44
CA ARG A 640 44.08 -19.99 19.00
C ARG A 640 42.71 -19.39 18.65
N LEU A 641 41.66 -19.73 19.40
CA LEU A 641 40.33 -19.14 19.21
C LEU A 641 40.33 -17.63 19.35
N HIS A 642 41.04 -17.11 20.35
CA HIS A 642 41.16 -15.68 20.58
C HIS A 642 41.89 -14.97 19.43
N GLY A 643 42.98 -15.55 18.94
CA GLY A 643 43.70 -15.03 17.78
C GLY A 643 42.82 -14.91 16.54
N GLU A 644 41.97 -15.90 16.26
CA GLU A 644 41.03 -15.83 15.15
C GLU A 644 39.90 -14.80 15.39
N PHE A 645 39.36 -14.73 16.61
CA PHE A 645 38.35 -13.72 16.95
C PHE A 645 38.88 -12.29 16.75
N GLU A 646 40.13 -12.01 17.13
CA GLU A 646 40.74 -10.69 16.91
C GLU A 646 40.98 -10.42 15.41
N ARG A 647 41.39 -11.42 14.61
CA ARG A 647 41.51 -11.27 13.15
C ARG A 647 40.16 -10.95 12.49
N ASN A 648 39.11 -11.69 12.83
CA ASN A 648 37.78 -11.47 12.28
C ASN A 648 37.16 -10.16 12.76
N LYS A 649 37.43 -9.76 14.01
CA LYS A 649 37.08 -8.44 14.52
C LYS A 649 37.76 -7.33 13.74
N ALA A 650 39.07 -7.43 13.49
CA ALA A 650 39.80 -6.45 12.68
C ALA A 650 39.24 -6.36 11.25
N LYS A 651 38.92 -7.49 10.61
CA LYS A 651 38.24 -7.51 9.29
C LYS A 651 36.89 -6.80 9.34
N ARG A 652 36.07 -7.06 10.36
CA ARG A 652 34.78 -6.38 10.54
C ARG A 652 34.93 -4.88 10.79
N GLU A 653 35.92 -4.47 11.57
CA GLU A 653 36.25 -3.06 11.79
C GLU A 653 36.69 -2.36 10.49
N GLN A 654 37.48 -3.05 9.64
CA GLN A 654 37.84 -2.56 8.31
C GLN A 654 36.62 -2.41 7.40
N LEU A 655 35.70 -3.37 7.39
CA LEU A 655 34.46 -3.27 6.62
C LEU A 655 33.59 -2.11 7.10
N ILE A 656 33.51 -1.87 8.41
CA ILE A 656 32.81 -0.71 8.97
C ILE A 656 33.45 0.59 8.49
N ALA A 657 34.78 0.71 8.59
CA ALA A 657 35.50 1.90 8.14
C ALA A 657 35.32 2.14 6.62
N ALA A 658 35.29 1.07 5.82
CA ALA A 658 35.03 1.14 4.39
C ALA A 658 33.61 1.66 4.11
N VAL A 659 32.58 1.18 4.82
CA VAL A 659 31.21 1.70 4.67
C VAL A 659 31.11 3.15 5.15
N GLU A 660 31.76 3.51 6.25
CA GLU A 660 31.79 4.89 6.76
C GLU A 660 32.42 5.85 5.73
N ALA A 661 33.46 5.42 5.00
CA ALA A 661 34.06 6.20 3.92
C ALA A 661 33.13 6.41 2.71
N LEU A 662 32.14 5.55 2.49
CA LEU A 662 31.17 5.70 1.39
C LEU A 662 30.26 6.92 1.57
N LEU A 663 30.17 7.48 2.78
CA LEU A 663 29.41 8.71 3.03
C LEU A 663 30.01 9.92 2.32
N GLU A 664 31.33 9.92 2.12
CA GLU A 664 32.08 11.00 1.45
C GLU A 664 32.14 10.81 -0.08
N VAL A 665 31.69 9.68 -0.62
CA VAL A 665 31.69 9.43 -2.06
C VAL A 665 30.62 10.29 -2.72
N GLU A 666 31.00 11.12 -3.69
CA GLU A 666 30.06 12.02 -4.37
C GLU A 666 29.01 11.25 -5.19
N ASN A 667 29.44 10.23 -5.94
CA ASN A 667 28.54 9.37 -6.70
C ASN A 667 27.81 8.37 -5.79
N LEU A 668 26.57 8.72 -5.45
CA LEU A 668 25.73 7.89 -4.61
C LEU A 668 25.44 6.50 -5.20
N ALA A 669 25.35 6.36 -6.53
CA ALA A 669 25.07 5.06 -7.16
C ALA A 669 26.23 4.09 -6.91
N ASP A 670 27.47 4.58 -7.07
CA ASP A 670 28.69 3.80 -6.81
C ASP A 670 28.81 3.48 -5.31
N ALA A 671 28.47 4.44 -4.43
CA ALA A 671 28.45 4.23 -2.99
C ALA A 671 27.45 3.12 -2.58
N ILE A 672 26.27 3.06 -3.21
CA ILE A 672 25.27 2.01 -2.93
C ILE A 672 25.78 0.62 -3.36
N GLU A 673 26.37 0.49 -4.55
CA GLU A 673 26.88 -0.80 -5.02
C GLU A 673 28.06 -1.28 -4.17
N GLN A 674 28.96 -0.37 -3.78
CA GLN A 674 30.04 -0.68 -2.84
C GLN A 674 29.50 -1.09 -1.47
N ALA A 675 28.49 -0.41 -0.93
CA ALA A 675 27.85 -0.77 0.34
C ALA A 675 27.25 -2.18 0.28
N LYS A 676 26.57 -2.55 -0.81
CA LYS A 676 26.06 -3.92 -1.02
C LYS A 676 27.19 -4.95 -1.10
N SER A 677 28.32 -4.62 -1.71
CA SER A 677 29.48 -5.50 -1.72
C SER A 677 30.02 -5.75 -0.32
N LEU A 678 30.23 -4.68 0.46
CA LEU A 678 30.70 -4.77 1.84
C LEU A 678 29.74 -5.54 2.75
N GLN A 679 28.42 -5.46 2.50
CA GLN A 679 27.42 -6.30 3.18
C GLN A 679 27.56 -7.80 2.87
N ARG A 680 27.96 -8.16 1.64
CA ARG A 680 28.28 -9.55 1.29
C ARG A 680 29.56 -10.00 1.98
N ASP A 681 30.60 -9.17 1.96
CA ASP A 681 31.89 -9.47 2.60
C ASP A 681 31.75 -9.65 4.11
N TRP A 682 30.89 -8.86 4.75
CA TRP A 682 30.56 -9.01 6.18
C TRP A 682 30.07 -10.41 6.54
N ARG A 683 29.23 -11.02 5.69
CA ARG A 683 28.68 -12.37 5.93
C ARG A 683 29.75 -13.46 5.81
N ASN A 684 30.82 -13.18 5.08
CA ASN A 684 31.93 -14.11 4.88
C ASN A 684 32.98 -14.02 5.99
N VAL A 685 32.90 -13.02 6.89
CA VAL A 685 33.80 -12.94 8.05
C VAL A 685 33.36 -13.94 9.11
N GLY A 686 34.30 -14.79 9.55
CA GLY A 686 34.09 -15.83 10.54
C GLY A 686 33.70 -15.33 11.94
N LEU A 687 33.75 -16.24 12.91
CA LEU A 687 33.34 -15.98 14.28
C LEU A 687 34.19 -14.88 14.94
N VAL A 688 33.53 -14.08 15.79
CA VAL A 688 34.15 -13.12 16.70
C VAL A 688 33.61 -13.35 18.11
N ALA A 689 34.25 -12.76 19.12
CA ALA A 689 33.79 -12.86 20.49
C ALA A 689 32.36 -12.31 20.64
N ARG A 690 31.51 -12.98 21.43
CA ARG A 690 30.09 -12.63 21.61
C ARG A 690 29.82 -11.16 21.95
N ARG A 691 30.70 -10.55 22.75
CA ARG A 691 30.59 -9.12 23.14
C ARG A 691 30.82 -8.18 21.96
N ASP A 692 31.71 -8.54 21.04
CA ASP A 692 32.07 -7.73 19.88
C ASP A 692 31.10 -7.92 18.73
N ASP A 693 30.57 -9.13 18.54
CA ASP A 693 29.64 -9.48 17.47
C ASP A 693 28.45 -8.49 17.36
N ALA A 694 27.69 -8.33 18.45
CA ALA A 694 26.53 -7.46 18.49
C ALA A 694 26.91 -5.97 18.33
N ARG A 695 28.03 -5.55 18.93
CA ARG A 695 28.52 -4.16 18.88
C ARG A 695 28.94 -3.76 17.47
N LEU A 696 29.75 -4.60 16.82
CA LEU A 696 30.26 -4.35 15.48
C LEU A 696 29.12 -4.42 14.45
N TRP A 697 28.19 -5.39 14.60
CA TRP A 697 27.01 -5.46 13.73
C TRP A 697 26.14 -4.21 13.80
N LYS A 698 25.86 -3.71 15.01
CA LYS A 698 25.07 -2.49 15.21
C LYS A 698 25.74 -1.30 14.51
N ARG A 699 27.07 -1.15 14.64
CA ARG A 699 27.81 -0.05 14.01
C ARG A 699 27.86 -0.19 12.48
N PHE A 700 28.12 -1.39 11.97
CA PHE A 700 28.13 -1.69 10.53
C PHE A 700 26.79 -1.38 9.88
N ARG A 701 25.70 -1.83 10.50
CA ARG A 701 24.35 -1.57 10.02
C ARG A 701 24.02 -0.08 10.02
N ALA A 702 24.31 0.62 11.13
CA ALA A 702 24.11 2.06 11.21
C ALA A 702 24.89 2.85 10.14
N ALA A 703 26.11 2.41 9.80
CA ALA A 703 26.89 3.02 8.71
C ALA A 703 26.24 2.75 7.34
N CYS A 704 25.75 1.53 7.08
CA CYS A 704 25.03 1.21 5.86
C CYS A 704 23.73 2.03 5.74
N ASP A 705 22.96 2.13 6.82
CA ASP A 705 21.68 2.84 6.85
C ASP A 705 21.86 4.31 6.43
N LYS A 706 22.93 4.98 6.89
CA LYS A 706 23.26 6.36 6.48
C LYS A 706 23.49 6.51 4.97
N VAL A 707 24.14 5.55 4.31
CA VAL A 707 24.35 5.57 2.85
C VAL A 707 23.02 5.46 2.11
N PHE A 708 22.12 4.60 2.57
CA PHE A 708 20.78 4.45 1.98
C PHE A 708 19.85 5.61 2.31
N GLU A 709 19.98 6.23 3.48
CA GLU A 709 19.23 7.42 3.86
C GLU A 709 19.56 8.61 2.94
N ARG A 710 20.84 8.80 2.59
CA ARG A 710 21.26 9.82 1.59
C ARG A 710 20.57 9.61 0.24
N ARG A 711 20.33 8.37 -0.18
CA ARG A 711 19.57 8.04 -1.39
C ARG A 711 18.11 8.42 -1.28
N ASP A 712 17.51 8.11 -0.16
CA ASP A 712 16.08 8.36 0.04
C ASP A 712 15.82 9.87 0.12
N GLN A 713 16.70 10.64 0.77
CA GLN A 713 16.69 12.10 0.75
C GLN A 713 16.83 12.68 -0.67
N GLN A 714 17.77 12.19 -1.48
CA GLN A 714 17.92 12.67 -2.87
C GLN A 714 16.67 12.38 -3.71
N ARG A 715 16.06 11.21 -3.52
CA ARG A 715 14.80 10.86 -4.19
C ARG A 715 13.65 11.74 -3.74
N GLU A 716 13.56 12.04 -2.45
CA GLU A 716 12.53 12.91 -1.89
C GLU A 716 12.64 14.34 -2.43
N VAL A 717 13.87 14.89 -2.53
CA VAL A 717 14.10 16.21 -3.12
C VAL A 717 13.64 16.25 -4.58
N VAL A 718 14.09 15.28 -5.39
CA VAL A 718 13.69 15.19 -6.82
C VAL A 718 12.18 15.00 -6.97
N GLN A 719 11.55 14.24 -6.07
CA GLN A 719 10.10 14.04 -6.09
C GLN A 719 9.35 15.33 -5.73
N LYS A 720 9.79 16.05 -4.69
CA LYS A 720 9.21 17.36 -4.32
C LYS A 720 9.37 18.40 -5.42
N GLU A 721 10.53 18.47 -6.07
CA GLU A 721 10.73 19.36 -7.23
C GLU A 721 9.76 19.05 -8.36
N ARG A 722 9.51 17.76 -8.64
CA ARG A 722 8.51 17.35 -9.66
C ARG A 722 7.10 17.76 -9.26
N GLU A 723 6.70 17.50 -8.02
CA GLU A 723 5.38 17.89 -7.50
C GLU A 723 5.18 19.42 -7.54
N GLN A 724 6.22 20.20 -7.21
CA GLN A 724 6.18 21.66 -7.34
C GLN A 724 6.03 22.10 -8.81
N ASN A 725 6.77 21.49 -9.73
CA ASN A 725 6.64 21.78 -11.16
C ASN A 725 5.24 21.42 -11.70
N GLN A 726 4.61 20.38 -11.16
CA GLN A 726 3.22 20.03 -11.49
C GLN A 726 2.26 21.16 -11.11
N VAL A 727 2.32 21.63 -9.86
CA VAL A 727 1.48 22.72 -9.36
C VAL A 727 1.70 24.01 -10.15
N HIS A 728 2.96 24.33 -10.48
CA HIS A 728 3.27 25.48 -11.34
C HIS A 728 2.69 25.31 -12.76
N GLY A 729 2.76 24.11 -13.33
CA GLY A 729 2.18 23.80 -14.64
C GLY A 729 0.66 23.97 -14.68
N GLU A 730 -0.03 23.50 -13.63
CA GLU A 730 -1.47 23.69 -13.46
C GLU A 730 -1.83 25.17 -13.32
N HIS A 731 -1.10 25.92 -12.48
CA HIS A 731 -1.34 27.35 -12.27
C HIS A 731 -1.12 28.17 -13.55
N LEU A 732 -0.11 27.84 -14.37
CA LEU A 732 0.10 28.50 -15.65
C LEU A 732 -1.05 28.22 -16.65
N CYS A 733 -1.63 27.02 -16.62
CA CYS A 733 -2.82 26.73 -17.43
C CYS A 733 -4.01 27.60 -16.98
N GLU A 734 -4.24 27.72 -15.67
CA GLU A 734 -5.29 28.59 -15.11
C GLU A 734 -5.10 30.06 -15.48
N GLN A 735 -3.86 30.57 -15.45
CA GLN A 735 -3.58 31.95 -15.87
C GLN A 735 -3.91 32.19 -17.34
N ILE A 736 -3.65 31.21 -18.22
CA ILE A 736 -4.01 31.29 -19.65
C ILE A 736 -5.53 31.20 -19.84
N GLU A 737 -6.22 30.35 -19.06
CA GLU A 737 -7.68 30.25 -19.06
C GLU A 737 -8.32 31.60 -18.68
N GLN A 738 -7.87 32.21 -17.58
CA GLN A 738 -8.34 33.53 -17.13
C GLN A 738 -8.10 34.61 -18.18
N LEU A 739 -6.92 34.58 -18.84
CA LEU A 739 -6.60 35.52 -19.90
C LEU A 739 -7.48 35.32 -21.15
N ALA A 740 -7.94 34.09 -21.42
CA ALA A 740 -8.85 33.77 -22.52
C ALA A 740 -10.31 34.14 -22.21
N GLU A 741 -10.73 34.08 -20.95
CA GLU A 741 -12.09 34.41 -20.50
C GLU A 741 -12.31 35.92 -20.28
N GLY A 742 -11.24 36.69 -20.07
CA GLY A 742 -11.31 38.13 -19.83
C GLY A 742 -11.74 38.96 -21.04
N ASP A 743 -12.15 40.21 -20.79
CA ASP A 743 -12.45 41.18 -21.84
C ASP A 743 -11.17 41.63 -22.54
N LEU A 744 -10.95 41.12 -23.76
CA LEU A 744 -9.78 41.40 -24.59
C LEU A 744 -9.86 42.76 -25.30
N LEU A 745 -10.01 43.85 -24.54
CA LEU A 745 -10.00 45.22 -25.06
C LEU A 745 -8.59 45.62 -25.57
N ASP A 746 -7.53 45.20 -24.87
CA ASP A 746 -6.14 45.32 -25.33
C ASP A 746 -5.58 43.97 -25.80
N ILE A 747 -5.84 43.65 -27.07
CA ILE A 747 -5.36 42.43 -27.71
C ILE A 747 -3.81 42.37 -27.75
N LYS A 748 -3.12 43.51 -27.85
CA LYS A 748 -1.65 43.55 -27.94
C LYS A 748 -1.03 43.17 -26.59
N GLY A 749 -1.54 43.74 -25.50
CA GLY A 749 -1.15 43.40 -24.13
C GLY A 749 -1.40 41.93 -23.82
N ALA A 750 -2.60 41.42 -24.10
CA ALA A 750 -2.96 40.02 -23.85
C ALA A 750 -2.04 39.04 -24.62
N ARG A 751 -1.71 39.32 -25.89
CA ARG A 751 -0.76 38.50 -26.67
C ARG A 751 0.64 38.49 -26.05
N GLN A 752 1.08 39.59 -25.44
CA GLN A 752 2.38 39.67 -24.79
C GLN A 752 2.40 38.83 -23.51
N GLU A 753 1.37 38.93 -22.68
CA GLU A 753 1.23 38.14 -21.45
C GLU A 753 1.16 36.64 -21.74
N PHE A 754 0.35 36.24 -22.73
CA PHE A 754 0.28 34.85 -23.18
C PHE A 754 1.65 34.28 -23.60
N ARG A 755 2.47 35.06 -24.33
CA ARG A 755 3.83 34.63 -24.70
C ARG A 755 4.71 34.39 -23.47
N GLN A 756 4.59 35.21 -22.43
CA GLN A 756 5.35 35.03 -21.19
C GLN A 756 4.90 33.78 -20.43
N LEU A 757 3.59 33.55 -20.31
CA LEU A 757 3.03 32.36 -19.66
C LEU A 757 3.43 31.07 -20.39
N LYS A 758 3.36 31.08 -21.73
CA LYS A 758 3.80 29.98 -22.59
C LYS A 758 5.29 29.66 -22.39
N GLN A 759 6.13 30.68 -22.31
CA GLN A 759 7.57 30.50 -22.07
C GLN A 759 7.83 29.89 -20.68
N ARG A 760 7.17 30.42 -19.63
CA ARG A 760 7.31 29.90 -18.27
C ARG A 760 6.94 28.43 -18.16
N PHE A 761 5.94 27.97 -18.92
CA PHE A 761 5.55 26.55 -18.95
C PHE A 761 6.61 25.69 -19.65
N GLN A 762 7.25 26.20 -20.71
CA GLN A 762 8.33 25.49 -21.41
C GLN A 762 9.61 25.37 -20.56
N ASP A 763 9.85 26.36 -19.70
CA ASP A 763 11.01 26.39 -18.80
C ASP A 763 10.79 25.55 -17.52
N LEU A 764 9.60 24.97 -17.32
CA LEU A 764 9.35 24.07 -16.20
C LEU A 764 10.22 22.82 -16.29
N GLY A 765 10.78 22.43 -15.15
CA GLY A 765 11.51 21.18 -15.00
C GLY A 765 10.61 19.95 -15.18
N PRO A 766 11.18 18.74 -15.03
CA PRO A 766 10.41 17.51 -15.14
C PRO A 766 9.27 17.46 -14.11
N MET A 767 8.14 16.88 -14.52
CA MET A 767 6.93 16.67 -13.71
C MET A 767 6.72 15.16 -13.44
N PRO A 768 5.80 14.78 -12.53
CA PRO A 768 5.41 13.40 -12.31
C PRO A 768 4.84 12.77 -13.58
N ARG A 769 5.24 11.52 -13.86
CA ARG A 769 4.92 10.84 -15.14
C ARG A 769 3.42 10.59 -15.33
N GLU A 770 2.69 10.36 -14.26
CA GLU A 770 1.25 10.06 -14.30
C GLU A 770 0.44 11.28 -14.75
N GLN A 771 0.85 12.48 -14.35
CA GLN A 771 0.14 13.74 -14.61
C GLN A 771 0.69 14.51 -15.83
N LEU A 772 1.86 14.12 -16.34
CA LEU A 772 2.54 14.81 -17.45
C LEU A 772 1.67 14.99 -18.69
N GLU A 773 1.02 13.91 -19.16
CA GLU A 773 0.21 13.95 -20.37
C GLU A 773 -1.07 14.78 -20.17
N ALA A 774 -1.68 14.69 -18.98
CA ALA A 774 -2.88 15.46 -18.65
C ALA A 774 -2.59 16.97 -18.65
N ILE A 775 -1.50 17.41 -18.00
CA ILE A 775 -1.13 18.82 -17.93
C ILE A 775 -0.70 19.34 -19.30
N LYS A 776 0.05 18.56 -20.09
CA LYS A 776 0.39 18.93 -21.48
C LYS A 776 -0.84 19.07 -22.36
N SER A 777 -1.78 18.14 -22.26
CA SER A 777 -3.04 18.22 -23.01
C SER A 777 -3.85 19.45 -22.60
N ARG A 778 -3.99 19.71 -21.30
CA ARG A 778 -4.68 20.93 -20.81
C ARG A 778 -3.99 22.18 -21.34
N PHE A 779 -2.67 22.27 -21.23
CA PHE A 779 -1.89 23.39 -21.73
C PHE A 779 -2.13 23.66 -23.23
N GLN A 780 -2.17 22.61 -24.06
CA GLN A 780 -2.50 22.73 -25.48
C GLN A 780 -3.91 23.28 -25.68
N SER A 781 -4.90 22.72 -24.99
CA SER A 781 -6.29 23.17 -25.08
C SER A 781 -6.47 24.63 -24.67
N VAL A 782 -5.86 25.07 -23.57
CA VAL A 782 -5.99 26.47 -23.11
C VAL A 782 -5.27 27.45 -24.04
N CYS A 783 -4.17 27.03 -24.68
CA CYS A 783 -3.51 27.82 -25.71
C CYS A 783 -4.42 28.03 -26.93
N GLU A 784 -5.15 26.99 -27.35
CA GLU A 784 -6.11 27.08 -28.46
C GLU A 784 -7.30 27.97 -28.09
N LEU A 785 -7.82 27.86 -26.86
CA LEU A 785 -8.90 28.71 -26.36
C LEU A 785 -8.52 30.18 -26.36
N PHE A 786 -7.33 30.53 -25.87
CA PHE A 786 -6.82 31.90 -25.91
C PHE A 786 -6.72 32.44 -27.34
N GLN A 787 -6.20 31.64 -28.27
CA GLN A 787 -6.10 32.06 -29.68
C GLN A 787 -7.48 32.34 -30.29
N GLN A 788 -8.47 31.48 -30.02
CA GLN A 788 -9.85 31.70 -30.46
C GLN A 788 -10.48 32.96 -29.84
N ALA A 789 -10.22 33.23 -28.56
CA ALA A 789 -10.71 34.43 -27.88
C ALA A 789 -10.13 35.70 -28.52
N VAL A 790 -8.82 35.72 -28.79
CA VAL A 790 -8.14 36.81 -29.50
C VAL A 790 -8.72 37.04 -30.90
N ASP A 791 -8.98 35.97 -31.66
CA ASP A 791 -9.52 36.10 -33.02
C ASP A 791 -10.95 36.65 -33.02
N ARG A 792 -11.77 36.24 -32.04
CA ARG A 792 -13.13 36.81 -31.83
C ARG A 792 -13.08 38.27 -31.43
N ALA A 793 -12.23 38.64 -30.48
CA ALA A 793 -12.06 40.03 -30.05
C ALA A 793 -11.58 40.92 -31.21
N ALA A 794 -10.61 40.45 -32.00
CA ALA A 794 -10.12 41.16 -33.17
C ALA A 794 -11.18 41.30 -34.28
N ALA A 795 -12.05 40.30 -34.45
CA ALA A 795 -13.18 40.41 -35.38
C ALA A 795 -14.22 41.43 -34.90
N ALA A 796 -14.57 41.40 -33.61
CA ALA A 796 -15.52 42.33 -33.02
C ALA A 796 -15.02 43.79 -33.05
N GLN A 797 -13.75 44.03 -32.72
CA GLN A 797 -13.15 45.37 -32.78
C GLN A 797 -13.14 45.93 -34.21
N ARG A 798 -12.86 45.08 -35.22
CA ARG A 798 -12.95 45.48 -36.63
C ARG A 798 -14.37 45.83 -37.04
N GLU A 799 -15.36 45.00 -36.68
CA GLU A 799 -16.76 45.27 -37.00
C GLU A 799 -17.25 46.58 -36.37
N GLN A 800 -16.88 46.84 -35.12
CA GLN A 800 -17.17 48.12 -34.45
C GLN A 800 -16.54 49.30 -35.19
N GLY A 801 -15.27 49.19 -35.61
CA GLY A 801 -14.63 50.25 -36.38
C GLY A 801 -15.34 50.56 -37.70
N PHE A 802 -15.76 49.55 -38.46
CA PHE A 802 -16.55 49.78 -39.68
C PHE A 802 -17.93 50.38 -39.38
N LYS A 803 -18.61 50.00 -38.28
CA LYS A 803 -19.86 50.65 -37.87
C LYS A 803 -19.65 52.14 -37.59
N GLU A 804 -18.56 52.50 -36.92
CA GLU A 804 -18.19 53.91 -36.68
C GLU A 804 -17.88 54.64 -37.99
N LEU A 805 -17.16 54.01 -38.93
CA LEU A 805 -16.89 54.58 -40.25
C LEU A 805 -18.19 54.90 -41.00
N TRP A 806 -19.11 53.95 -41.06
CA TRP A 806 -20.40 54.12 -41.72
C TRP A 806 -21.28 55.16 -41.03
N ARG A 807 -21.21 55.27 -39.70
CA ARG A 807 -21.90 56.31 -38.93
C ARG A 807 -21.40 57.70 -39.32
N ARG A 808 -20.08 57.90 -39.36
CA ARG A 808 -19.46 59.17 -39.80
C ARG A 808 -19.76 59.47 -41.27
N ALA A 809 -19.72 58.48 -42.14
CA ALA A 809 -20.10 58.63 -43.56
C ALA A 809 -21.58 59.05 -43.72
N GLY A 810 -22.48 58.52 -42.91
CA GLY A 810 -23.89 58.91 -42.89
C GLY A 810 -24.10 60.38 -42.51
N ILE A 811 -23.34 60.90 -41.55
CA ILE A 811 -23.35 62.34 -41.21
C ILE A 811 -22.92 63.18 -42.41
N CYS A 812 -21.86 62.77 -43.12
CA CYS A 812 -21.46 63.47 -44.35
C CYS A 812 -22.55 63.40 -45.43
N ASP A 813 -23.20 62.24 -45.62
CA ASP A 813 -24.29 62.07 -46.58
C ASP A 813 -25.47 63.03 -46.28
N GLU A 814 -25.89 63.17 -45.01
CA GLU A 814 -27.00 64.06 -44.59
C GLU A 814 -26.68 65.56 -44.82
N LEU A 815 -25.45 65.96 -44.52
CA LEU A 815 -24.97 67.34 -44.75
C LEU A 815 -24.88 67.65 -46.26
N GLU A 816 -24.39 66.70 -47.05
CA GLU A 816 -24.29 66.82 -48.50
C GLU A 816 -25.68 66.85 -49.16
N GLU A 817 -26.65 66.05 -48.69
CA GLU A 817 -28.03 66.08 -49.21
C GLU A 817 -28.70 67.44 -48.99
N THR A 818 -28.42 68.08 -47.85
CA THR A 818 -28.87 69.45 -47.57
C THR A 818 -28.30 70.42 -48.61
N LEU A 819 -27.02 70.30 -48.97
CA LEU A 819 -26.39 71.12 -50.02
C LEU A 819 -26.94 70.83 -51.42
N VAL A 820 -27.22 69.57 -51.75
CA VAL A 820 -27.72 69.20 -53.10
C VAL A 820 -29.17 69.67 -53.31
N SER A 821 -29.96 69.75 -52.25
CA SER A 821 -31.36 70.22 -52.30
C SER A 821 -31.52 71.74 -52.08
N ALA A 822 -30.43 72.43 -51.71
CA ALA A 822 -30.38 73.87 -51.43
C ALA A 822 -30.49 74.76 -52.68
N SER A 823 -30.93 76.00 -52.48
CA SER A 823 -30.83 77.07 -53.48
C SER A 823 -29.58 77.95 -53.25
N GLN A 824 -29.01 78.55 -54.31
CA GLN A 824 -27.79 79.35 -54.21
C GLN A 824 -27.94 80.49 -53.17
N GLY A 825 -27.05 80.51 -52.16
CA GLY A 825 -26.95 81.57 -51.15
C GLY A 825 -27.65 81.31 -49.80
N GLU A 826 -28.19 80.11 -49.57
CA GLU A 826 -28.66 79.69 -48.24
C GLU A 826 -27.47 79.36 -47.33
N MET A 827 -27.43 79.93 -46.11
CA MET A 827 -26.44 79.55 -45.09
C MET A 827 -26.97 78.39 -44.26
N PHE A 828 -26.16 77.34 -44.14
CA PHE A 828 -26.51 76.14 -43.39
C PHE A 828 -25.71 76.05 -42.08
N GLY A 829 -26.33 75.52 -41.02
CA GLY A 829 -25.62 75.21 -39.78
C GLY A 829 -24.79 73.93 -39.94
N ALA A 830 -23.57 73.91 -39.40
CA ALA A 830 -22.77 72.68 -39.31
C ALA A 830 -23.39 71.70 -38.30
N ALA A 831 -23.15 70.39 -38.49
CA ALA A 831 -23.44 69.39 -37.47
C ALA A 831 -22.65 69.69 -36.17
N PRO A 832 -23.22 69.47 -34.96
CA PRO A 832 -22.49 69.66 -33.70
C PRO A 832 -21.24 68.77 -33.59
N ASP A 833 -20.15 69.30 -33.04
CA ASP A 833 -18.89 68.54 -32.78
C ASP A 833 -19.12 67.27 -31.94
N SER A 834 -20.17 67.25 -31.12
CA SER A 834 -20.58 66.10 -30.31
C SER A 834 -21.18 64.93 -31.11
N GLU A 835 -21.63 65.18 -32.34
CA GLU A 835 -22.15 64.14 -33.23
C GLU A 835 -21.05 63.55 -34.11
N TRP A 836 -19.99 64.29 -34.42
CA TRP A 836 -18.88 63.77 -35.23
C TRP A 836 -17.90 62.92 -34.41
N ASN A 837 -17.46 63.41 -33.24
CA ASN A 837 -16.38 62.80 -32.47
C ASN A 837 -16.85 61.59 -31.64
N SER A 838 -16.02 60.53 -31.61
CA SER A 838 -16.27 59.29 -30.86
C SER A 838 -14.96 58.70 -30.35
N GLU A 839 -14.99 58.00 -29.20
CA GLU A 839 -13.83 57.26 -28.67
C GLU A 839 -13.60 55.92 -29.40
N GLN A 840 -14.51 55.52 -30.30
CA GLN A 840 -14.37 54.29 -31.08
C GLN A 840 -13.29 54.45 -32.16
N ALA A 841 -12.39 53.47 -32.24
CA ALA A 841 -11.35 53.43 -33.26
C ALA A 841 -11.95 53.14 -34.64
N LEU A 842 -11.51 53.88 -35.65
CA LEU A 842 -11.82 53.60 -37.05
C LEU A 842 -10.93 52.48 -37.61
N PRO A 843 -11.30 51.85 -38.74
CA PRO A 843 -10.41 50.98 -39.48
C PRO A 843 -9.13 51.71 -39.86
N ASP A 844 -8.02 50.97 -39.97
CA ASP A 844 -6.76 51.52 -40.45
C ASP A 844 -6.98 52.21 -41.81
N GLU A 845 -6.32 53.35 -42.02
CA GLU A 845 -6.45 54.21 -43.21
C GLU A 845 -7.77 54.97 -43.39
N ALA A 846 -8.83 54.66 -42.62
CA ALA A 846 -10.15 55.27 -42.81
C ALA A 846 -10.28 56.70 -42.23
N GLU A 847 -9.61 56.99 -41.12
CA GLU A 847 -9.64 58.31 -40.45
C GLU A 847 -9.28 59.48 -41.41
N PRO A 848 -8.13 59.49 -42.12
CA PRO A 848 -7.81 60.61 -43.00
C PRO A 848 -8.80 60.78 -44.16
N VAL A 849 -9.38 59.67 -44.65
CA VAL A 849 -10.34 59.68 -45.76
C VAL A 849 -11.66 60.34 -45.35
N ILE A 850 -12.23 59.89 -44.23
CA ILE A 850 -13.53 60.36 -43.76
C ILE A 850 -13.44 61.79 -43.18
N GLN A 851 -12.33 62.12 -42.53
CA GLN A 851 -12.04 63.47 -42.03
C GLN A 851 -11.91 64.47 -43.18
N ALA A 852 -11.16 64.14 -44.24
CA ALA A 852 -11.03 65.02 -45.41
C ALA A 852 -12.35 65.21 -46.17
N ARG A 853 -13.26 64.24 -46.15
CA ARG A 853 -14.61 64.41 -46.69
C ARG A 853 -15.44 65.36 -45.83
N TYR A 854 -15.41 65.17 -44.51
CA TYR A 854 -16.15 66.02 -43.57
C TYR A 854 -15.71 67.49 -43.63
N GLU A 855 -14.41 67.75 -43.65
CA GLU A 855 -13.88 69.12 -43.78
C GLU A 855 -14.30 69.79 -45.09
N ARG A 856 -14.36 69.03 -46.20
CA ARG A 856 -14.83 69.54 -47.49
C ARG A 856 -16.31 69.91 -47.47
N VAL A 857 -17.18 69.07 -46.91
CA VAL A 857 -18.61 69.40 -46.83
C VAL A 857 -18.85 70.58 -45.90
N LEU A 858 -18.14 70.67 -44.77
CA LEU A 858 -18.25 71.81 -43.87
C LEU A 858 -17.82 73.11 -44.53
N ALA A 859 -16.71 73.11 -45.28
CA ALA A 859 -16.27 74.28 -46.04
C ALA A 859 -17.32 74.69 -47.10
N ALA A 860 -17.88 73.74 -47.84
CA ALA A 860 -18.93 74.01 -48.82
C ALA A 860 -20.21 74.59 -48.19
N MET A 861 -20.61 74.12 -47.01
CA MET A 861 -21.74 74.67 -46.24
C MET A 861 -21.49 76.09 -45.73
N GLN A 862 -20.27 76.40 -45.30
CA GLN A 862 -19.90 77.75 -44.87
C GLN A 862 -19.86 78.74 -46.02
N ASP A 863 -19.34 78.32 -47.18
CA ASP A 863 -19.19 79.15 -48.37
C ASP A 863 -20.47 79.22 -49.22
N GLY A 864 -21.49 78.41 -48.92
CA GLY A 864 -22.72 78.29 -49.71
C GLY A 864 -22.46 77.72 -51.12
N ALA A 865 -21.38 76.96 -51.28
CA ALA A 865 -20.93 76.41 -52.56
C ALA A 865 -21.72 75.14 -52.89
N LEU A 866 -22.63 75.25 -53.86
CA LEU A 866 -23.40 74.09 -54.35
C LEU A 866 -22.49 73.16 -55.17
N PRO A 867 -22.61 71.83 -55.02
CA PRO A 867 -21.86 70.86 -55.82
C PRO A 867 -22.12 71.04 -57.32
N ALA A 868 -21.08 70.93 -58.14
CA ALA A 868 -21.23 71.00 -59.59
C ALA A 868 -21.95 69.74 -60.12
N ALA A 869 -22.77 69.89 -61.16
CA ALA A 869 -23.48 68.75 -61.77
C ALA A 869 -22.52 67.67 -62.30
N GLU A 870 -21.33 68.08 -62.77
CA GLU A 870 -20.26 67.16 -63.21
C GLU A 870 -19.66 66.39 -62.03
N GLU A 871 -19.43 67.04 -60.89
CA GLU A 871 -18.93 66.40 -59.67
C GLU A 871 -19.93 65.36 -59.12
N LEU A 872 -21.23 65.71 -59.10
CA LEU A 872 -22.29 64.79 -58.67
C LEU A 872 -22.37 63.55 -59.59
N ALA A 873 -22.22 63.74 -60.90
CA ALA A 873 -22.22 62.66 -61.89
C ALA A 873 -20.98 61.75 -61.74
N ASP A 874 -19.79 62.34 -61.58
CA ASP A 874 -18.54 61.60 -61.40
C ASP A 874 -18.52 60.79 -60.10
N ASN A 875 -18.97 61.38 -58.99
CA ASN A 875 -19.10 60.67 -57.73
C ASN A 875 -20.17 59.56 -57.82
N GLY A 876 -21.28 59.79 -58.53
CA GLY A 876 -22.28 58.77 -58.82
C GLY A 876 -21.73 57.58 -59.62
N ALA A 877 -20.89 57.85 -60.63
CA ALA A 877 -20.21 56.82 -61.40
C ALA A 877 -19.22 56.00 -60.54
N LYS A 878 -18.49 56.65 -59.62
CA LYS A 878 -17.61 55.95 -58.65
C LYS A 878 -18.39 55.02 -57.72
N LEU A 879 -19.56 55.44 -57.22
CA LEU A 879 -20.42 54.56 -56.42
C LEU A 879 -20.91 53.34 -57.20
N HIS A 880 -21.28 53.55 -58.47
CA HIS A 880 -21.69 52.48 -59.37
C HIS A 880 -20.55 51.48 -59.60
N GLU A 881 -19.35 51.98 -59.90
CA GLU A 881 -18.14 51.16 -60.07
C GLU A 881 -17.80 50.36 -58.80
N LEU A 882 -17.89 50.97 -57.61
CA LEU A 882 -17.69 50.28 -56.34
C LEU A 882 -18.72 49.17 -56.09
N CYS A 883 -19.98 49.35 -56.48
CA CYS A 883 -20.98 48.29 -56.41
C CYS A 883 -20.57 47.08 -57.27
N LEU A 884 -20.12 47.32 -58.50
CA LEU A 884 -19.66 46.26 -59.40
C LEU A 884 -18.41 45.55 -58.87
N LYS A 885 -17.45 46.32 -58.37
CA LYS A 885 -16.23 45.77 -57.76
C LYS A 885 -16.54 44.90 -56.54
N LEU A 886 -17.44 45.34 -55.67
CA LEU A 886 -17.88 44.59 -54.50
C LEU A 886 -18.60 43.29 -54.90
N GLU A 887 -19.52 43.35 -55.87
CA GLU A 887 -20.22 42.17 -56.39
C GLU A 887 -19.27 41.15 -57.02
N ILE A 888 -18.26 41.61 -57.76
CA ILE A 888 -17.21 40.75 -58.31
C ILE A 888 -16.40 40.10 -57.18
N ALA A 889 -16.02 40.88 -56.16
CA ALA A 889 -15.27 40.36 -55.02
C ALA A 889 -16.08 39.36 -54.18
N ALA A 890 -17.38 39.56 -54.09
CA ALA A 890 -18.32 38.72 -53.34
C ALA A 890 -18.86 37.51 -54.12
N GLY A 891 -18.62 37.44 -55.43
CA GLY A 891 -19.21 36.41 -56.31
C GLY A 891 -20.73 36.55 -56.51
N VAL A 892 -21.29 37.74 -56.25
CA VAL A 892 -22.72 38.05 -56.42
C VAL A 892 -22.96 38.55 -57.86
N ASP A 893 -24.05 38.11 -58.50
CA ASP A 893 -24.39 38.54 -59.86
C ASP A 893 -24.82 40.00 -59.92
N SER A 894 -24.31 40.73 -60.91
CA SER A 894 -24.75 42.10 -61.21
C SER A 894 -26.09 42.11 -61.97
N PRO A 895 -26.89 43.18 -61.89
CA PRO A 895 -28.08 43.37 -62.71
C PRO A 895 -27.78 43.25 -64.21
N ALA A 896 -28.79 42.86 -65.00
CA ALA A 896 -28.63 42.60 -66.43
C ALA A 896 -28.05 43.78 -67.22
N GLU A 897 -28.39 45.00 -66.82
CA GLU A 897 -27.89 46.26 -67.42
C GLU A 897 -26.38 46.47 -67.24
N ASP A 898 -25.77 45.86 -66.22
CA ASP A 898 -24.38 46.10 -65.84
C ASP A 898 -23.43 44.96 -66.22
N GLN A 899 -23.93 43.87 -66.81
CA GLN A 899 -23.13 42.68 -67.12
C GLN A 899 -21.95 42.97 -68.06
N GLN A 900 -22.12 43.91 -69.00
CA GLN A 900 -21.05 44.33 -69.90
C GLN A 900 -19.94 45.09 -69.16
N GLN A 901 -20.31 46.00 -68.24
CA GLN A 901 -19.35 46.76 -67.42
C GLN A 901 -18.65 45.87 -66.38
N ARG A 902 -19.38 44.93 -65.78
CA ARG A 902 -18.84 43.87 -64.90
C ARG A 902 -17.75 43.08 -65.62
N MET A 903 -18.01 42.61 -66.84
CA MET A 903 -17.04 41.85 -67.62
C MET A 903 -15.80 42.69 -67.97
N ALA A 904 -15.97 43.97 -68.29
CA ALA A 904 -14.85 44.89 -68.51
C ALA A 904 -13.97 45.05 -67.25
N LEU A 905 -14.56 45.22 -66.07
CA LEU A 905 -13.84 45.30 -64.80
C LEU A 905 -13.11 43.99 -64.44
N GLN A 906 -13.71 42.82 -64.72
CA GLN A 906 -13.08 41.52 -64.52
C GLN A 906 -11.86 41.31 -65.43
N VAL A 907 -11.94 41.76 -66.69
CA VAL A 907 -10.81 41.71 -67.64
C VAL A 907 -9.70 42.67 -67.23
N ASN A 908 -10.03 43.89 -66.81
CA ASN A 908 -9.04 44.85 -66.31
C ASN A 908 -8.31 44.32 -65.08
N ARG A 909 -9.03 43.74 -64.11
CA ARG A 909 -8.44 43.12 -62.93
C ARG A 909 -7.51 41.94 -63.26
N LEU A 910 -7.86 41.13 -64.28
CA LEU A 910 -7.00 40.05 -64.79
C LEU A 910 -5.71 40.59 -65.41
N ASN A 911 -5.79 41.70 -66.15
CA ASN A 911 -4.60 42.36 -66.73
C ASN A 911 -3.71 43.01 -65.67
N ASP A 912 -4.29 43.69 -64.68
CA ASP A 912 -3.54 44.32 -63.58
C ASP A 912 -2.86 43.28 -62.66
N GLY A 913 -3.51 42.13 -62.45
CA GLY A 913 -2.92 41.01 -61.70
C GLY A 913 -1.77 40.30 -62.44
N LEU A 914 -1.66 40.47 -63.76
CA LEU A 914 -0.55 39.95 -64.57
C LEU A 914 0.68 40.89 -64.58
N THR A 915 0.49 42.19 -64.35
CA THR A 915 1.54 43.23 -64.39
C THR A 915 2.13 43.56 -63.01
N HIS A 916 1.37 43.44 -61.92
CA HIS A 916 1.84 43.67 -60.56
C HIS A 916 1.91 42.36 -59.75
N ARG A 917 3.10 41.72 -59.66
CA ARG A 917 3.38 40.63 -58.70
C ARG A 917 3.66 41.17 -57.29
N GLY A 918 2.75 41.98 -56.75
CA GLY A 918 2.73 42.37 -55.33
C GLY A 918 1.91 41.39 -54.49
N GLU A 919 2.08 41.42 -53.16
CA GLU A 919 1.35 40.58 -52.21
C GLU A 919 -0.16 40.59 -52.52
N ALA A 920 -0.74 39.40 -52.72
CA ALA A 920 -2.16 39.27 -53.04
C ALA A 920 -2.98 39.69 -51.80
N GLN A 921 -3.58 40.88 -51.84
CA GLN A 921 -4.57 41.31 -50.84
C GLN A 921 -5.67 40.25 -50.72
N SER A 922 -6.01 39.88 -49.49
CA SER A 922 -7.08 38.93 -49.24
C SER A 922 -8.42 39.49 -49.72
N GLY A 923 -9.35 38.61 -50.13
CA GLY A 923 -10.68 39.04 -50.58
C GLY A 923 -11.42 39.89 -49.55
N ARG A 924 -11.14 39.67 -48.25
CA ARG A 924 -11.67 40.45 -47.14
C ARG A 924 -11.06 41.85 -47.06
N GLU A 925 -9.74 41.98 -47.09
CA GLU A 925 -9.05 43.28 -47.09
C GLU A 925 -9.50 44.14 -48.27
N LEU A 926 -9.73 43.52 -49.42
CA LEU A 926 -10.27 44.21 -50.60
C LEU A 926 -11.68 44.78 -50.37
N ILE A 927 -12.56 44.02 -49.70
CA ILE A 927 -13.93 44.47 -49.36
C ILE A 927 -13.88 45.56 -48.28
N GLU A 928 -13.00 45.42 -47.30
CA GLU A 928 -12.74 46.43 -46.26
C GLU A 928 -12.25 47.75 -46.89
N GLN A 929 -11.32 47.67 -47.85
CA GLN A 929 -10.86 48.84 -48.62
C GLN A 929 -11.98 49.50 -49.42
N MET A 930 -12.83 48.73 -50.11
CA MET A 930 -13.98 49.28 -50.85
C MET A 930 -14.97 50.02 -49.96
N GLN A 931 -15.12 49.60 -48.69
CA GLN A 931 -15.95 50.33 -47.72
C GLN A 931 -15.30 51.66 -47.32
N ILE A 932 -13.97 51.70 -47.15
CA ILE A 932 -13.23 52.93 -46.88
C ILE A 932 -13.32 53.89 -48.08
N GLU A 933 -13.11 53.39 -49.29
CA GLU A 933 -13.26 54.16 -50.53
C GLU A 933 -14.69 54.70 -50.67
N TRP A 934 -15.70 53.88 -50.41
CA TRP A 934 -17.10 54.30 -50.42
C TRP A 934 -17.36 55.44 -49.44
N ALA A 935 -16.85 55.33 -48.21
CA ALA A 935 -17.01 56.35 -47.18
C ALA A 935 -16.38 57.70 -47.58
N GLY A 936 -15.34 57.69 -48.42
CA GLY A 936 -14.65 58.88 -48.90
C GLY A 936 -15.29 59.59 -50.10
N ILE A 937 -16.28 58.98 -50.76
CA ILE A 937 -16.95 59.59 -51.92
C ILE A 937 -17.87 60.72 -51.46
N GLY A 938 -17.65 61.92 -52.00
CA GLY A 938 -18.39 63.14 -51.66
C GLY A 938 -19.81 63.20 -52.26
N PRO A 939 -20.36 64.41 -52.45
CA PRO A 939 -21.78 64.59 -52.76
C PRO A 939 -22.19 63.91 -54.07
N VAL A 940 -23.40 63.34 -54.08
CA VAL A 940 -24.06 62.67 -55.21
C VAL A 940 -25.54 63.04 -55.24
N THR A 941 -26.24 62.77 -56.34
CA THR A 941 -27.70 62.96 -56.40
C THR A 941 -28.43 61.98 -55.47
N SER A 942 -29.57 62.37 -54.89
CA SER A 942 -30.35 61.51 -54.00
C SER A 942 -30.74 60.18 -54.67
N GLU A 943 -31.07 60.20 -55.97
CA GLU A 943 -31.37 58.99 -56.75
C GLU A 943 -30.16 58.03 -56.83
N ALA A 944 -28.96 58.55 -57.11
CA ALA A 944 -27.74 57.74 -57.17
C ALA A 944 -27.37 57.18 -55.79
N ARG A 945 -27.53 58.00 -54.73
CA ARG A 945 -27.27 57.61 -53.35
C ARG A 945 -28.16 56.45 -52.91
N GLU A 946 -29.46 56.55 -53.16
CA GLU A 946 -30.44 55.52 -52.78
C GLU A 946 -30.21 54.23 -53.57
N ARG A 947 -30.12 54.34 -54.91
CA ARG A 947 -29.95 53.19 -55.81
C ARG A 947 -28.68 52.41 -55.50
N PHE A 948 -27.53 53.08 -55.47
CA PHE A 948 -26.25 52.40 -55.26
C PHE A 948 -26.00 52.08 -53.79
N GLY A 949 -26.46 52.91 -52.84
CA GLY A 949 -26.32 52.62 -51.42
C GLY A 949 -27.13 51.41 -50.95
N ALA A 950 -28.35 51.24 -51.44
CA ALA A 950 -29.16 50.06 -51.15
C ALA A 950 -28.48 48.78 -51.70
N ARG A 951 -27.94 48.87 -52.92
CA ARG A 951 -27.23 47.78 -53.60
C ARG A 951 -25.94 47.39 -52.87
N PHE A 952 -25.09 48.35 -52.55
CA PHE A 952 -23.82 48.11 -51.85
C PHE A 952 -24.05 47.45 -50.48
N ARG A 953 -25.00 47.97 -49.69
CA ARG A 953 -25.36 47.39 -48.38
C ARG A 953 -26.03 46.02 -48.47
N ALA A 954 -26.73 45.72 -49.56
CA ALA A 954 -27.32 44.39 -49.77
C ALA A 954 -26.22 43.34 -49.98
N VAL A 955 -25.22 43.67 -50.79
CA VAL A 955 -24.07 42.79 -51.04
C VAL A 955 -23.22 42.62 -49.77
N LEU A 956 -22.94 43.69 -49.01
CA LEU A 956 -22.24 43.57 -47.72
C LEU A 956 -22.98 42.67 -46.71
N ARG A 957 -24.31 42.79 -46.62
CA ARG A 957 -25.11 41.91 -45.75
C ARG A 957 -25.07 40.45 -46.20
N GLN A 958 -24.99 40.18 -47.50
CA GLN A 958 -24.87 38.83 -48.04
C GLN A 958 -23.48 38.21 -47.80
N ILE A 959 -22.43 39.03 -47.70
CA ILE A 959 -21.06 38.56 -47.35
C ILE A 959 -20.92 38.30 -45.84
N GLN A 960 -21.67 39.03 -45.01
CA GLN A 960 -21.61 38.93 -43.55
C GLN A 960 -22.51 37.84 -42.95
N ALA A 961 -23.52 37.36 -43.70
CA ALA A 961 -24.42 36.27 -43.35
C ALA A 961 -23.86 34.92 -43.81
#